data_AF-A0A7S0ARK2-F1
#
_entry.id   AF-A0A7S0ARK2-F1
#
_cell.length_a   1.000
_cell.length_b   1.000
_cell.length_c   1.000
_cell.angle_alpha   90.00
_cell.angle_beta   90.00
_cell.angle_gamma   90.00
#
_symmetry.space_group_name_H-M   'P 1'
#
loop_
_entity.id
_entity.type
_entity.pdbx_description
1 polymer ?
#
loop_
_entity_poly.entity_id
_entity_poly.type
_entity_poly.pdbx_seq_one_letter_code
_entity_poly.pdbx_strand_id
1 'polypeptide(L)'
;VGSIIGGILRGRKRPAPEDRPAQCSAAPAPRMGSSCAGGLRELLGAPLWPRRWLRVSSPCEGAVCHVARLNADGEWRSFCPVCKRPIEASLVQRPQKAPRRGSPEAGRCAYVAVIWGANPGYVLGAMVLARSLLATGTRHDLVLLHTDNVPTAALELLSSAGWRPQEVEAIQGVREMYNHGEPRFQGVFTKLRVLGLIEYEKVICMDIDTLVIGSMDELFDLTAPAANARGPQDMYRHGDAIDGASFFVGRTRTRKSWGQCWGINAGVMLLKPCEADLQQTLLEVVDSNHPSHIKGNGPEQDYLSRYWANSWTHIGVEYNFQLHQMYHVLHPRDFHDPRLRLMQQFLDDPCRSGIHLVHYSGSLKPWSRVLDKEYKSDTSPEGDERFLRATLESFNGYWLWALRDARTIEYQGLKEGVALGQDGKLYWIDWNGPPASAGDRAGDNHTSAGSHGGPPATADGRSPDSEDVAPSDQEVTDTERRSWYTLGNEVNIPEERVRAAELLVARSIIWWREAYKALEAKLNCPDLATKVSQACFVPPPDTAEEESTQSFGWKCHSGWWAEQPVQEMATAMAGCIPEPFVTFSVCSRALLDVRGSTAIGMHMLAVSDNGSRVHSLNGDVAGWAALVPTGAVVFAAFVGVAPAAVADMLGILAAASFGDLPSASAPEDCSVMVFVGRKGDARSFQTMAAADFALASLHFKVHLPDGES
;
A
#
# COMPACT_ATOMS: atom_id res chain seq x y z
N VAL A 1 -54.07 -16.96 -10.66
CA VAL A 1 -52.70 -16.67 -10.17
C VAL A 1 -51.71 -16.29 -11.29
N GLY A 2 -52.07 -16.43 -12.57
CA GLY A 2 -51.25 -15.98 -13.71
C GLY A 2 -51.44 -14.53 -14.20
N SER A 3 -52.29 -13.68 -13.60
CA SER A 3 -52.58 -12.33 -14.16
C SER A 3 -52.36 -11.12 -13.23
N ILE A 4 -51.80 -11.30 -12.04
CA ILE A 4 -51.58 -10.16 -11.10
C ILE A 4 -50.08 -9.77 -10.96
N ILE A 5 -49.15 -10.57 -11.49
CA ILE A 5 -47.70 -10.27 -11.44
C ILE A 5 -47.22 -9.40 -12.62
N GLY A 6 -48.05 -9.17 -13.65
CA GLY A 6 -47.73 -8.27 -14.76
C GLY A 6 -47.79 -6.77 -14.45
N GLY A 7 -48.22 -6.37 -13.25
CA GLY A 7 -48.58 -4.98 -12.93
C GLY A 7 -47.49 -4.10 -12.30
N ILE A 8 -46.37 -4.66 -11.83
CA ILE A 8 -45.37 -3.89 -11.03
C ILE A 8 -44.05 -3.63 -11.81
N LEU A 9 -44.02 -3.89 -13.12
CA LEU A 9 -42.88 -3.57 -14.00
C LEU A 9 -43.23 -2.61 -15.15
N ARG A 10 -44.27 -1.77 -15.01
CA ARG A 10 -44.44 -0.60 -15.87
C ARG A 10 -44.21 0.66 -15.04
N GLY A 11 -43.08 1.32 -15.29
CA GLY A 11 -42.90 2.70 -14.89
C GLY A 11 -44.09 3.54 -15.36
N ARG A 12 -44.61 4.39 -14.48
CA ARG A 12 -45.55 5.44 -14.87
C ARG A 12 -44.85 6.30 -15.93
N LYS A 13 -45.26 6.16 -17.20
CA LYS A 13 -45.02 7.17 -18.23
C LYS A 13 -45.62 8.48 -17.71
N ARG A 14 -44.80 9.53 -17.53
CA ARG A 14 -45.30 10.90 -17.56
C ARG A 14 -45.76 11.20 -19.00
N PRO A 15 -46.80 12.04 -19.21
CA PRO A 15 -47.11 12.53 -20.54
C PRO A 15 -45.97 13.46 -21.01
N ALA A 16 -45.66 13.37 -22.31
CA ALA A 16 -44.63 14.14 -22.98
C ALA A 16 -44.95 15.65 -22.97
N PRO A 17 -43.92 16.49 -23.06
CA PRO A 17 -43.87 17.49 -24.12
C PRO A 17 -42.73 17.18 -25.10
N GLU A 18 -42.97 17.61 -26.34
CA GLU A 18 -42.27 17.26 -27.56
C GLU A 18 -40.82 17.78 -27.65
N ASP A 19 -40.06 17.05 -28.48
CA ASP A 19 -38.79 17.39 -29.14
C ASP A 19 -37.49 17.60 -28.32
N ARG A 20 -36.64 16.56 -28.32
CA ARG A 20 -35.17 16.64 -28.56
C ARG A 20 -34.51 15.25 -28.74
N PRO A 21 -33.35 15.16 -29.44
CA PRO A 21 -32.92 13.95 -30.14
C PRO A 21 -32.11 12.94 -29.30
N ALA A 22 -32.21 11.68 -29.73
CA ALA A 22 -31.47 10.46 -29.38
C ALA A 22 -30.37 10.53 -28.29
N GLN A 23 -30.73 10.12 -27.07
CA GLN A 23 -29.77 9.74 -26.02
C GLN A 23 -29.44 8.24 -26.08
N CYS A 24 -28.15 7.94 -25.91
CA CYS A 24 -27.58 6.62 -25.68
C CYS A 24 -28.38 5.82 -24.64
N SER A 25 -28.65 4.55 -24.97
CA SER A 25 -29.27 3.60 -24.06
C SER A 25 -28.38 3.38 -22.84
N ALA A 26 -28.86 3.77 -21.66
CA ALA A 26 -28.31 3.30 -20.39
C ALA A 26 -28.23 1.77 -20.40
N ALA A 27 -27.06 1.22 -20.09
CA ALA A 27 -26.88 -0.22 -19.95
C ALA A 27 -27.90 -0.78 -18.94
N PRO A 28 -28.53 -1.92 -19.22
CA PRO A 28 -29.49 -2.51 -18.29
C PRO A 28 -28.76 -2.90 -16.99
N ALA A 29 -29.34 -2.53 -15.85
CA ALA A 29 -28.92 -3.06 -14.55
C ALA A 29 -28.80 -4.59 -14.63
N PRO A 30 -27.77 -5.20 -14.01
CA PRO A 30 -27.56 -6.64 -14.09
C PRO A 30 -28.82 -7.40 -13.65
N ARG A 31 -29.36 -8.22 -14.55
CA ARG A 31 -30.52 -9.08 -14.25
C ARG A 31 -30.07 -10.24 -13.36
N MET A 32 -30.81 -10.47 -12.26
CA MET A 32 -30.66 -11.65 -11.40
C MET A 32 -30.64 -12.94 -12.24
N GLY A 33 -29.61 -13.77 -12.05
CA GLY A 33 -29.66 -15.17 -12.45
C GLY A 33 -30.70 -15.94 -11.65
N SER A 34 -31.39 -16.89 -12.28
CA SER A 34 -32.51 -17.66 -11.73
C SER A 34 -32.21 -18.41 -10.42
N SER A 35 -30.95 -18.65 -10.09
CA SER A 35 -30.52 -19.34 -8.87
C SER A 35 -30.56 -18.46 -7.60
N CYS A 36 -30.47 -17.13 -7.72
CA CYS A 36 -30.53 -16.22 -6.56
C CYS A 36 -31.95 -16.06 -5.99
N ALA A 37 -32.97 -16.23 -6.84
CA ALA A 37 -34.37 -16.19 -6.42
C ALA A 37 -34.80 -17.45 -5.65
N GLY A 38 -34.08 -18.57 -5.82
CA GLY A 38 -34.35 -19.83 -5.12
C GLY A 38 -33.98 -19.78 -3.65
N GLY A 39 -32.75 -19.37 -3.33
CA GLY A 39 -32.28 -19.27 -1.94
C GLY A 39 -33.02 -18.20 -1.11
N LEU A 40 -33.41 -17.09 -1.73
CA LEU A 40 -34.23 -16.05 -1.09
C LEU A 40 -35.70 -16.49 -0.87
N ARG A 41 -36.21 -17.45 -1.65
CA ARG A 41 -37.55 -18.04 -1.43
C ARG A 41 -37.55 -19.03 -0.27
N GLU A 42 -36.48 -19.79 -0.09
CA GLU A 42 -36.25 -20.63 1.11
C GLU A 42 -36.10 -19.77 2.37
N LEU A 43 -35.38 -18.65 2.27
CA LEU A 43 -35.17 -17.68 3.36
C LEU A 43 -36.48 -17.07 3.90
N LEU A 44 -37.48 -16.84 3.04
CA LEU A 44 -38.64 -16.01 3.37
C LEU A 44 -39.90 -16.79 3.77
N GLY A 45 -40.00 -18.08 3.42
CA GLY A 45 -41.26 -18.84 3.54
C GLY A 45 -42.43 -18.21 2.76
N ALA A 46 -43.51 -18.94 2.49
CA ALA A 46 -44.69 -18.37 1.80
C ALA A 46 -45.88 -18.17 2.77
N PRO A 47 -46.81 -17.21 2.54
CA PRO A 47 -46.75 -16.02 1.70
C PRO A 47 -46.51 -14.73 2.50
N LEU A 48 -45.91 -13.76 1.82
CA LEU A 48 -45.45 -12.47 2.34
C LEU A 48 -46.58 -11.53 2.79
N TRP A 49 -46.84 -11.50 4.10
CA TRP A 49 -47.37 -10.31 4.79
C TRP A 49 -46.89 -10.29 6.25
N PRO A 50 -46.26 -9.20 6.75
CA PRO A 50 -45.97 -7.93 6.09
C PRO A 50 -44.60 -7.93 5.40
N ARG A 51 -44.40 -7.00 4.45
CA ARG A 51 -43.14 -6.79 3.71
C ARG A 51 -41.96 -6.59 4.67
N ARG A 52 -41.17 -7.64 4.90
CA ARG A 52 -39.90 -7.55 5.64
C ARG A 52 -38.82 -6.99 4.71
N TRP A 53 -37.96 -6.12 5.23
CA TRP A 53 -36.85 -5.54 4.48
C TRP A 53 -35.56 -6.22 4.91
N LEU A 54 -34.58 -6.33 4.01
CA LEU A 54 -33.28 -6.93 4.31
C LEU A 54 -32.24 -5.80 4.33
N ARG A 55 -31.50 -5.67 5.42
CA ARG A 55 -30.28 -4.85 5.49
C ARG A 55 -29.12 -5.76 5.13
N VAL A 56 -28.30 -5.37 4.17
CA VAL A 56 -27.05 -6.07 3.81
C VAL A 56 -25.91 -5.12 4.21
N SER A 57 -24.90 -5.61 4.93
CA SER A 57 -23.74 -4.80 5.34
C SER A 57 -22.76 -4.49 4.19
N SER A 58 -23.11 -4.84 2.95
CA SER A 58 -22.27 -4.57 1.79
C SER A 58 -22.17 -3.07 1.52
N PRO A 59 -20.96 -2.53 1.33
CA PRO A 59 -20.78 -1.17 0.82
C PRO A 59 -21.18 -1.06 -0.67
N CYS A 60 -21.40 -2.18 -1.36
CA CYS A 60 -21.70 -2.20 -2.79
C CYS A 60 -23.22 -2.21 -3.07
N GLU A 61 -23.72 -1.19 -3.75
CA GLU A 61 -25.12 -1.15 -4.21
C GLU A 61 -25.35 -2.24 -5.29
N GLY A 62 -26.34 -3.11 -5.12
CA GLY A 62 -26.68 -4.17 -6.09
C GLY A 62 -25.93 -5.50 -5.94
N ALA A 63 -25.15 -5.70 -4.87
CA ALA A 63 -24.49 -6.97 -4.56
C ALA A 63 -25.50 -8.13 -4.35
N VAL A 64 -25.38 -9.21 -5.14
CA VAL A 64 -26.19 -10.46 -5.00
C VAL A 64 -25.29 -11.68 -4.81
N CYS A 65 -25.52 -12.46 -3.77
CA CYS A 65 -24.74 -13.66 -3.48
C CYS A 65 -25.29 -14.93 -4.15
N HIS A 66 -24.38 -15.86 -4.50
CA HIS A 66 -24.68 -17.14 -5.14
C HIS A 66 -25.05 -18.30 -4.18
N VAL A 67 -24.66 -18.27 -2.90
CA VAL A 67 -24.94 -19.36 -1.93
C VAL A 67 -25.15 -18.80 -0.52
N ALA A 68 -26.20 -19.26 0.16
CA ALA A 68 -26.61 -18.76 1.45
C ALA A 68 -26.98 -19.87 2.44
N ARG A 69 -26.44 -19.84 3.67
CA ARG A 69 -26.93 -20.66 4.80
C ARG A 69 -27.13 -19.75 6.03
N LEU A 70 -28.25 -19.94 6.73
CA LEU A 70 -28.59 -19.24 7.97
C LEU A 70 -27.83 -19.89 9.15
N ASN A 71 -27.39 -19.09 10.11
CA ASN A 71 -27.03 -19.59 11.43
C ASN A 71 -28.30 -19.78 12.31
N ALA A 72 -28.12 -20.35 13.50
CA ALA A 72 -29.22 -20.65 14.43
C ALA A 72 -29.99 -19.39 14.89
N ASP A 73 -29.37 -18.21 14.77
CA ASP A 73 -29.91 -16.92 15.22
C ASP A 73 -30.64 -16.14 14.11
N GLY A 74 -30.72 -16.71 12.90
CA GLY A 74 -31.41 -16.07 11.76
C GLY A 74 -30.55 -15.05 11.00
N GLU A 75 -29.24 -15.02 11.24
CA GLU A 75 -28.28 -14.19 10.51
C GLU A 75 -27.70 -14.95 9.33
N TRP A 76 -27.48 -14.21 8.24
CA TRP A 76 -26.87 -14.73 7.02
C TRP A 76 -25.50 -14.11 6.79
N ARG A 77 -24.47 -14.95 6.55
CA ARG A 77 -23.11 -14.52 6.23
C ARG A 77 -22.70 -15.01 4.84
N SER A 78 -22.09 -14.12 4.05
CA SER A 78 -21.42 -14.49 2.80
C SER A 78 -20.40 -13.42 2.37
N PHE A 79 -20.01 -13.39 1.10
CA PHE A 79 -19.14 -12.38 0.52
C PHE A 79 -19.87 -11.58 -0.57
N CYS A 80 -19.57 -10.27 -0.65
CA CYS A 80 -20.02 -9.40 -1.73
C CYS A 80 -19.47 -9.94 -3.06
N PRO A 81 -20.30 -10.19 -4.09
CA PRO A 81 -19.81 -10.65 -5.39
C PRO A 81 -18.95 -9.60 -6.11
N VAL A 82 -19.07 -8.32 -5.73
CA VAL A 82 -18.34 -7.20 -6.33
C VAL A 82 -17.02 -6.99 -5.60
N CYS A 83 -17.02 -6.46 -4.38
CA CYS A 83 -15.79 -6.15 -3.64
C CYS A 83 -15.20 -7.32 -2.84
N LYS A 84 -15.85 -8.50 -2.83
CA LYS A 84 -15.44 -9.70 -2.08
C LYS A 84 -15.38 -9.55 -0.56
N ARG A 85 -15.84 -8.43 0.00
CA ARG A 85 -15.94 -8.22 1.46
C ARG A 85 -16.98 -9.14 2.09
N PRO A 86 -16.78 -9.59 3.35
CA PRO A 86 -17.83 -10.24 4.12
C PRO A 86 -19.09 -9.36 4.17
N ILE A 87 -20.24 -9.99 3.98
CA ILE A 87 -21.54 -9.34 4.09
C ILE A 87 -22.40 -10.14 5.05
N GLU A 88 -23.05 -9.40 5.93
CA GLU A 88 -24.07 -9.88 6.84
C GLU A 88 -25.41 -9.35 6.37
N ALA A 89 -26.43 -10.20 6.39
CA ALA A 89 -27.78 -9.77 6.10
C ALA A 89 -28.72 -10.04 7.28
N SER A 90 -29.49 -9.03 7.65
CA SER A 90 -30.46 -9.09 8.75
C SER A 90 -31.81 -8.52 8.32
N LEU A 91 -32.88 -9.05 8.89
CA LEU A 91 -34.23 -8.57 8.66
C LEU A 91 -34.46 -7.26 9.43
N VAL A 92 -34.93 -6.23 8.74
CA VAL A 92 -35.23 -4.90 9.30
C VAL A 92 -36.65 -4.46 8.96
N GLN A 93 -37.17 -3.53 9.76
CA GLN A 93 -38.37 -2.79 9.40
C GLN A 93 -38.12 -1.91 8.17
N ARG A 94 -39.19 -1.47 7.51
CA ARG A 94 -39.10 -0.59 6.34
C ARG A 94 -38.19 0.60 6.64
N PRO A 95 -37.10 0.78 5.87
CA PRO A 95 -36.25 1.95 6.03
C PRO A 95 -37.11 3.21 5.85
N GLN A 96 -37.04 4.14 6.81
CA GLN A 96 -37.46 5.49 6.53
C GLN A 96 -36.57 6.02 5.40
N LYS A 97 -37.15 6.71 4.41
CA LYS A 97 -36.36 7.37 3.38
C LYS A 97 -35.37 8.26 4.11
N ALA A 98 -34.06 7.98 3.94
CA ALA A 98 -33.06 8.95 4.32
C ALA A 98 -33.47 10.28 3.67
N PRO A 99 -33.43 11.41 4.41
CA PRO A 99 -33.65 12.70 3.79
C PRO A 99 -32.77 12.76 2.55
N ARG A 100 -33.35 13.15 1.41
CA ARG A 100 -32.53 13.48 0.25
C ARG A 100 -31.54 14.51 0.75
N ARG A 101 -30.25 14.17 0.78
CA ARG A 101 -29.22 15.18 0.92
C ARG A 101 -29.54 16.21 -0.15
N GLY A 102 -29.76 17.46 0.25
CA GLY A 102 -29.97 18.55 -0.68
C GLY A 102 -28.82 18.57 -1.70
N SER A 103 -29.06 19.19 -2.85
CA SER A 103 -27.95 19.65 -3.69
C SER A 103 -26.91 20.34 -2.79
N PRO A 104 -25.63 19.96 -2.82
CA PRO A 104 -24.64 20.59 -1.97
C PRO A 104 -24.66 22.10 -2.26
N GLU A 105 -24.70 22.91 -1.21
CA GLU A 105 -24.06 24.23 -1.29
C GLU A 105 -22.61 23.98 -1.70
N ALA A 106 -22.08 24.75 -2.66
CA ALA A 106 -20.74 24.54 -3.20
C ALA A 106 -19.70 24.57 -2.08
N GLY A 107 -19.30 23.38 -1.60
CA GLY A 107 -18.36 23.23 -0.52
C GLY A 107 -16.94 23.50 -1.00
N ARG A 108 -16.06 23.82 -0.06
CA ARG A 108 -14.63 24.04 -0.37
C ARG A 108 -14.03 22.75 -0.92
N CYS A 109 -13.22 22.86 -1.96
CA CYS A 109 -12.47 21.75 -2.55
C CYS A 109 -10.97 22.05 -2.51
N ALA A 110 -10.14 21.00 -2.49
CA ALA A 110 -8.69 21.13 -2.40
C ALA A 110 -7.93 20.13 -3.28
N TYR A 111 -6.74 20.55 -3.73
CA TYR A 111 -5.70 19.64 -4.18
C TYR A 111 -4.87 19.20 -2.97
N VAL A 112 -4.55 17.91 -2.92
CA VAL A 112 -3.87 17.31 -1.78
C VAL A 112 -2.67 16.50 -2.25
N ALA A 113 -1.51 16.73 -1.65
CA ALA A 113 -0.34 15.86 -1.78
C ALA A 113 0.05 15.31 -0.40
N VAL A 114 0.75 14.19 -0.39
CA VAL A 114 1.15 13.50 0.85
C VAL A 114 2.63 13.19 0.76
N ILE A 115 3.41 13.59 1.78
CA ILE A 115 4.85 13.35 1.85
C ILE A 115 5.25 12.78 3.20
N TRP A 116 6.39 12.11 3.24
CA TRP A 116 6.99 11.60 4.47
C TRP A 116 8.51 11.56 4.34
N GLY A 117 9.20 11.67 5.48
CA GLY A 117 10.65 11.67 5.57
C GLY A 117 11.32 12.91 4.98
N ALA A 118 12.65 12.91 5.02
CA ALA A 118 13.48 14.02 4.59
C ALA A 118 14.07 13.83 3.18
N ASN A 119 13.29 13.32 2.21
CA ASN A 119 13.79 13.10 0.85
C ASN A 119 13.77 14.41 0.02
N PRO A 120 14.92 14.94 -0.45
CA PRO A 120 14.97 16.18 -1.23
C PRO A 120 14.14 16.12 -2.52
N GLY A 121 14.07 14.95 -3.16
CA GLY A 121 13.25 14.73 -4.35
C GLY A 121 11.76 14.83 -4.07
N TYR A 122 11.30 14.34 -2.91
CA TYR A 122 9.88 14.44 -2.52
C TYR A 122 9.47 15.88 -2.28
N VAL A 123 10.32 16.62 -1.55
CA VAL A 123 10.11 18.05 -1.29
C VAL A 123 10.10 18.82 -2.60
N LEU A 124 11.09 18.62 -3.46
CA LEU A 124 11.17 19.36 -4.72
C LEU A 124 10.03 19.01 -5.69
N GLY A 125 9.67 17.73 -5.80
CA GLY A 125 8.51 17.27 -6.58
C GLY A 125 7.22 17.94 -6.13
N ALA A 126 6.94 17.93 -4.82
CA ALA A 126 5.78 18.61 -4.24
C ALA A 126 5.80 20.12 -4.52
N MET A 127 6.96 20.79 -4.40
CA MET A 127 7.06 22.23 -4.69
C MET A 127 6.78 22.55 -6.17
N VAL A 128 7.30 21.75 -7.11
CA VAL A 128 7.02 21.92 -8.54
C VAL A 128 5.56 21.63 -8.86
N LEU A 129 4.96 20.61 -8.22
CA LEU A 129 3.52 20.33 -8.35
C LEU A 129 2.67 21.54 -7.92
N ALA A 130 2.93 22.13 -6.74
CA ALA A 130 2.24 23.35 -6.31
C ALA A 130 2.40 24.51 -7.29
N ARG A 131 3.62 24.75 -7.80
CA ARG A 131 3.87 25.78 -8.80
C ARG A 131 3.04 25.55 -10.07
N SER A 132 2.96 24.30 -10.52
CA SER A 132 2.26 23.92 -11.74
C SER A 132 0.74 24.07 -11.59
N LEU A 133 0.16 23.65 -10.44
CA LEU A 133 -1.25 23.88 -10.09
C LEU A 133 -1.58 25.37 -10.05
N LEU A 134 -0.81 26.19 -9.33
CA LEU A 134 -1.05 27.62 -9.23
C LEU A 134 -0.91 28.34 -10.58
N ALA A 135 -0.08 27.83 -11.49
CA ALA A 135 0.05 28.39 -12.84
C ALA A 135 -1.22 28.23 -13.70
N THR A 136 -2.09 27.28 -13.37
CA THR A 136 -3.39 27.10 -14.04
C THR A 136 -4.45 28.12 -13.61
N GLY A 137 -4.17 28.91 -12.57
CA GLY A 137 -5.15 29.86 -12.00
C GLY A 137 -6.21 29.19 -11.13
N THR A 138 -5.96 27.97 -10.64
CA THR A 138 -6.90 27.30 -9.72
C THR A 138 -7.21 28.16 -8.50
N ARG A 139 -8.48 28.13 -8.09
CA ARG A 139 -8.99 28.82 -6.90
C ARG A 139 -9.06 27.92 -5.66
N HIS A 140 -8.75 26.65 -5.83
CA HIS A 140 -8.88 25.62 -4.80
C HIS A 140 -7.68 25.61 -3.86
N ASP A 141 -7.90 25.17 -2.63
CA ASP A 141 -6.84 25.13 -1.63
C ASP A 141 -5.79 24.06 -2.00
N LEU A 142 -4.53 24.32 -1.67
CA LEU A 142 -3.43 23.36 -1.79
C LEU A 142 -3.06 22.88 -0.38
N VAL A 143 -3.39 21.64 -0.04
CA VAL A 143 -3.10 21.02 1.26
C VAL A 143 -2.01 19.98 1.12
N LEU A 144 -1.01 20.01 2.01
CA LEU A 144 0.06 19.03 2.03
C LEU A 144 0.03 18.27 3.33
N LEU A 145 -0.34 16.99 3.28
CA LEU A 145 -0.24 16.13 4.44
C LEU A 145 1.21 15.65 4.60
N HIS A 146 1.75 15.74 5.81
CA HIS A 146 3.10 15.28 6.09
C HIS A 146 3.19 14.53 7.40
N THR A 147 4.15 13.63 7.51
CA THR A 147 4.53 13.01 8.79
C THR A 147 5.47 13.93 9.58
N ASP A 148 5.63 13.64 10.87
CA ASP A 148 6.49 14.37 11.83
C ASP A 148 7.98 14.41 11.42
N ASN A 149 8.45 13.40 10.71
CA ASN A 149 9.83 13.27 10.25
C ASN A 149 10.18 14.10 9.00
N VAL A 150 9.29 14.98 8.53
CA VAL A 150 9.61 15.97 7.50
C VAL A 150 10.21 17.23 8.16
N PRO A 151 11.46 17.64 7.84
CA PRO A 151 12.11 18.75 8.53
C PRO A 151 11.35 20.08 8.40
N THR A 152 11.34 20.88 9.46
CA THR A 152 10.69 22.20 9.50
C THR A 152 11.14 23.12 8.35
N ALA A 153 12.45 23.14 8.06
CA ALA A 153 12.99 23.92 6.95
C ALA A 153 12.43 23.48 5.58
N ALA A 154 12.14 22.19 5.40
CA ALA A 154 11.47 21.69 4.20
C ALA A 154 9.99 22.13 4.17
N LEU A 155 9.28 22.08 5.31
CA LEU A 155 7.90 22.56 5.43
C LEU A 155 7.76 24.06 5.12
N GLU A 156 8.73 24.88 5.50
CA GLU A 156 8.80 26.30 5.16
C GLU A 156 8.95 26.52 3.65
N LEU A 157 9.79 25.73 2.99
CA LEU A 157 9.94 25.77 1.52
C LEU A 157 8.64 25.35 0.82
N LEU A 158 7.99 24.28 1.31
CA LEU A 158 6.71 23.81 0.78
C LEU A 158 5.61 24.85 0.95
N SER A 159 5.56 25.51 2.11
CA SER A 159 4.64 26.63 2.37
C SER A 159 4.89 27.79 1.39
N SER A 160 6.16 28.12 1.16
CA SER A 160 6.56 29.17 0.22
C SER A 160 6.18 28.84 -1.23
N ALA A 161 6.20 27.56 -1.61
CA ALA A 161 5.74 27.11 -2.93
C ALA A 161 4.22 27.27 -3.12
N GLY A 162 3.46 27.19 -2.02
CA GLY A 162 2.01 27.43 -1.98
C GLY A 162 1.20 26.35 -1.26
N TRP A 163 1.84 25.33 -0.69
CA TRP A 163 1.17 24.32 0.11
C TRP A 163 0.74 24.87 1.48
N ARG A 164 -0.31 24.29 2.05
CA ARG A 164 -0.65 24.42 3.48
C ARG A 164 -0.28 23.10 4.16
N PRO A 165 0.88 23.02 4.84
CA PRO A 165 1.28 21.79 5.52
C PRO A 165 0.34 21.48 6.68
N GLN A 166 -0.03 20.20 6.80
CA GLN A 166 -0.80 19.66 7.91
C GLN A 166 -0.17 18.33 8.32
N GLU A 167 0.25 18.25 9.58
CA GLU A 167 0.84 17.04 10.13
C GLU A 167 -0.23 15.95 10.28
N VAL A 168 0.13 14.73 9.92
CA VAL A 168 -0.69 13.52 10.06
C VAL A 168 0.17 12.36 10.53
N GLU A 169 -0.42 11.46 11.29
CA GLU A 169 0.27 10.25 11.74
C GLU A 169 0.50 9.28 10.56
N ALA A 170 1.72 8.76 10.47
CA ALA A 170 2.14 7.78 9.48
C ALA A 170 1.26 6.51 9.54
N ILE A 171 0.93 5.95 8.38
CA ILE A 171 0.19 4.69 8.30
C ILE A 171 1.08 3.65 7.63
N GLN A 172 1.37 2.57 8.36
CA GLN A 172 2.11 1.42 7.86
C GLN A 172 1.17 0.22 7.71
N GLY A 173 1.04 -0.27 6.47
CA GLY A 173 0.27 -1.48 6.21
C GLY A 173 0.99 -2.73 6.69
N VAL A 174 0.24 -3.82 6.87
CA VAL A 174 0.81 -5.15 7.13
C VAL A 174 1.63 -5.66 5.95
N ARG A 175 2.61 -6.54 6.24
CA ARG A 175 3.54 -7.12 5.27
C ARG A 175 2.82 -7.82 4.11
N GLU A 176 1.66 -8.40 4.36
CA GLU A 176 0.84 -9.15 3.39
C GLU A 176 0.35 -8.29 2.23
N MET A 177 0.34 -6.96 2.37
CA MET A 177 -0.04 -6.03 1.30
C MET A 177 1.14 -5.62 0.41
N TYR A 178 2.37 -5.96 0.77
CA TYR A 178 3.56 -5.59 0.02
C TYR A 178 4.09 -6.78 -0.78
N ASN A 179 4.40 -6.53 -2.05
CA ASN A 179 5.28 -7.41 -2.80
C ASN A 179 6.71 -7.22 -2.29
N HIS A 180 7.34 -8.31 -1.85
CA HIS A 180 8.76 -8.40 -1.50
C HIS A 180 9.34 -7.32 -0.57
N GLY A 181 8.51 -6.62 0.23
CA GLY A 181 8.96 -5.57 1.14
C GLY A 181 9.57 -4.35 0.43
N GLU A 182 9.08 -4.01 -0.77
CA GLU A 182 9.59 -2.92 -1.61
C GLU A 182 9.73 -1.59 -0.84
N PRO A 183 10.97 -1.08 -0.63
CA PRO A 183 11.22 0.13 0.16
C PRO A 183 10.49 1.38 -0.38
N ARG A 184 10.25 1.45 -1.70
CA ARG A 184 9.55 2.57 -2.34
C ARG A 184 8.11 2.77 -1.86
N PHE A 185 7.47 1.74 -1.31
CA PHE A 185 6.10 1.81 -0.80
C PHE A 185 6.01 1.95 0.72
N GLN A 186 7.14 2.11 1.42
CA GLN A 186 7.12 2.43 2.84
C GLN A 186 6.36 3.75 3.05
N GLY A 187 5.41 3.75 3.99
CA GLY A 187 4.56 4.91 4.28
C GLY A 187 3.45 5.20 3.27
N VAL A 188 3.31 4.43 2.17
CA VAL A 188 2.35 4.73 1.08
C VAL A 188 0.88 4.79 1.54
N PHE A 189 0.51 4.02 2.57
CA PHE A 189 -0.83 4.04 3.14
C PHE A 189 -1.14 5.32 3.90
N THR A 190 -0.15 6.17 4.20
CA THR A 190 -0.37 7.51 4.78
C THR A 190 -1.27 8.37 3.88
N LYS A 191 -1.34 8.07 2.57
CA LYS A 191 -2.31 8.67 1.64
C LYS A 191 -3.77 8.54 2.10
N LEU A 192 -4.11 7.52 2.91
CA LEU A 192 -5.47 7.37 3.44
C LEU A 192 -5.88 8.53 4.36
N ARG A 193 -4.94 9.26 4.97
CA ARG A 193 -5.21 10.43 5.81
C ARG A 193 -5.96 11.55 5.08
N VAL A 194 -5.93 11.55 3.74
CA VAL A 194 -6.75 12.45 2.91
C VAL A 194 -8.25 12.32 3.22
N LEU A 195 -8.72 11.15 3.68
CA LEU A 195 -10.12 10.94 4.07
C LEU A 195 -10.52 11.70 5.34
N GLY A 196 -9.55 12.13 6.16
CA GLY A 196 -9.79 12.91 7.38
C GLY A 196 -9.99 14.42 7.15
N LEU A 197 -9.84 14.89 5.92
CA LEU A 197 -10.01 16.30 5.52
C LEU A 197 -11.50 16.69 5.40
N ILE A 198 -12.28 16.40 6.43
CA ILE A 198 -13.76 16.51 6.46
C ILE A 198 -14.29 17.95 6.32
N GLU A 199 -13.41 18.95 6.41
CA GLU A 199 -13.71 20.35 6.11
C GLU A 199 -13.87 20.64 4.61
N TYR A 200 -13.44 19.72 3.73
CA TYR A 200 -13.60 19.83 2.28
C TYR A 200 -14.71 18.90 1.77
N GLU A 201 -15.44 19.36 0.75
CA GLU A 201 -16.46 18.56 0.09
C GLU A 201 -15.84 17.46 -0.78
N LYS A 202 -14.83 17.83 -1.56
CA LYS A 202 -14.04 16.93 -2.41
C LYS A 202 -12.59 17.35 -2.41
N VAL A 203 -11.72 16.37 -2.59
CA VAL A 203 -10.28 16.56 -2.66
C VAL A 203 -9.72 15.79 -3.85
N ILE A 204 -8.75 16.35 -4.56
CA ILE A 204 -7.96 15.63 -5.56
C ILE A 204 -6.63 15.29 -4.92
N CYS A 205 -6.45 14.04 -4.52
CA CYS A 205 -5.18 13.50 -4.05
C CYS A 205 -4.28 13.24 -5.25
N MET A 206 -3.04 13.73 -5.19
CA MET A 206 -2.08 13.64 -6.29
C MET A 206 -0.72 13.15 -5.80
N ASP A 207 -0.05 12.33 -6.61
CA ASP A 207 1.34 11.98 -6.36
C ASP A 207 2.26 13.15 -6.68
N ILE A 208 3.34 13.26 -5.90
CA ILE A 208 4.33 14.35 -6.02
C ILE A 208 5.25 14.20 -7.24
N ASP A 209 5.20 13.06 -7.92
CA ASP A 209 5.83 12.78 -9.21
C ASP A 209 4.91 13.07 -10.39
N THR A 210 4.05 14.08 -10.25
CA THR A 210 3.18 14.58 -11.30
C THR A 210 3.48 16.03 -11.65
N LEU A 211 3.12 16.44 -12.87
CA LEU A 211 3.21 17.82 -13.35
C LEU A 211 1.90 18.21 -14.02
N VAL A 212 1.29 19.30 -13.53
CA VAL A 212 0.07 19.87 -14.11
C VAL A 212 0.45 20.84 -15.22
N ILE A 213 -0.09 20.61 -16.42
CA ILE A 213 0.13 21.47 -17.59
C ILE A 213 -1.17 22.13 -18.09
N GLY A 214 -2.33 21.61 -17.68
CA GLY A 214 -3.65 22.18 -17.95
C GLY A 214 -4.51 22.19 -16.68
N SER A 215 -5.60 22.98 -16.66
CA SER A 215 -6.49 23.02 -15.48
C SER A 215 -7.09 21.65 -15.19
N MET A 216 -7.15 21.28 -13.92
CA MET A 216 -7.72 20.03 -13.43
C MET A 216 -9.04 20.25 -12.67
N ASP A 217 -9.50 21.51 -12.58
CA ASP A 217 -10.60 21.91 -11.70
C ASP A 217 -11.93 21.24 -12.09
N GLU A 218 -12.13 20.92 -13.37
CA GLU A 218 -13.33 20.21 -13.84
C GLU A 218 -13.46 18.79 -13.26
N LEU A 219 -12.38 18.19 -12.76
CA LEU A 219 -12.46 16.91 -12.07
C LEU A 219 -13.34 17.01 -10.81
N PHE A 220 -13.44 18.17 -10.17
CA PHE A 220 -14.32 18.35 -9.02
C PHE A 220 -15.81 18.19 -9.38
N ASP A 221 -16.19 18.26 -10.66
CA ASP A 221 -17.56 18.03 -11.11
C ASP A 221 -17.91 16.53 -11.21
N LEU A 222 -16.92 15.64 -11.18
CA LEU A 222 -17.14 14.20 -11.23
C LEU A 222 -17.76 13.64 -9.94
N THR A 223 -18.34 12.45 -10.04
CA THR A 223 -18.79 11.67 -8.88
C THR A 223 -17.59 11.01 -8.21
N ALA A 224 -17.29 11.39 -6.98
CA ALA A 224 -16.26 10.73 -6.17
C ALA A 224 -16.76 9.37 -5.63
N PRO A 225 -15.88 8.35 -5.50
CA PRO A 225 -14.47 8.39 -5.84
C PRO A 225 -14.23 8.30 -7.36
N ALA A 226 -13.22 9.01 -7.88
CA ALA A 226 -12.85 8.94 -9.29
C ALA A 226 -11.33 8.78 -9.47
N ALA A 227 -10.91 7.94 -10.41
CA ALA A 227 -9.51 7.66 -10.72
C ALA A 227 -9.37 7.09 -12.14
N ASN A 228 -8.15 7.09 -12.67
CA ASN A 228 -7.89 6.49 -13.97
C ASN A 228 -7.94 4.96 -13.86
N ALA A 229 -8.68 4.27 -14.73
CA ALA A 229 -8.78 2.81 -14.70
C ALA A 229 -7.53 2.18 -15.33
N ARG A 230 -7.07 1.05 -14.78
CA ARG A 230 -5.98 0.22 -15.32
C ARG A 230 -6.55 -1.09 -15.85
N GLY A 231 -6.44 -1.32 -17.15
CA GLY A 231 -6.65 -2.64 -17.75
C GLY A 231 -7.42 -2.61 -19.07
N PRO A 232 -7.56 -3.76 -19.75
CA PRO A 232 -7.99 -3.86 -21.14
C PRO A 232 -9.48 -3.56 -21.36
N GLN A 233 -10.19 -2.97 -20.41
CA GLN A 233 -11.60 -2.61 -20.52
C GLN A 233 -11.83 -1.10 -20.77
N ASP A 234 -10.80 -0.37 -21.19
CA ASP A 234 -10.79 1.08 -21.45
C ASP A 234 -11.58 1.53 -22.70
N MET A 235 -12.85 1.16 -22.75
CA MET A 235 -13.86 1.95 -23.47
C MET A 235 -14.49 3.02 -22.57
N TYR A 236 -14.06 3.09 -21.29
CA TYR A 236 -14.51 4.14 -20.38
C TYR A 236 -14.09 5.50 -20.92
N ARG A 237 -15.07 6.36 -21.11
CA ARG A 237 -14.86 7.78 -21.34
C ARG A 237 -14.65 8.47 -20.01
N HIS A 238 -14.02 9.62 -20.05
CA HIS A 238 -13.97 10.51 -18.89
C HIS A 238 -15.37 10.70 -18.29
N GLY A 239 -15.52 10.41 -17.00
CA GLY A 239 -16.78 10.47 -16.27
C GLY A 239 -17.66 9.21 -16.29
N ASP A 240 -17.28 8.15 -17.01
CA ASP A 240 -18.00 6.88 -16.98
C ASP A 240 -17.83 6.16 -15.63
N ALA A 241 -18.85 5.42 -15.19
CA ALA A 241 -18.75 4.54 -14.03
C ALA A 241 -17.93 3.27 -14.36
N ILE A 242 -17.03 2.88 -13.46
CA ILE A 242 -16.16 1.70 -13.63
C ILE A 242 -16.82 0.43 -13.05
N ASP A 243 -16.87 -0.65 -13.84
CA ASP A 243 -17.25 -1.99 -13.37
C ASP A 243 -16.10 -2.67 -12.62
N GLY A 244 -16.00 -2.49 -11.30
CA GLY A 244 -14.93 -3.12 -10.52
C GLY A 244 -15.05 -4.63 -10.34
N ALA A 245 -16.08 -5.31 -10.87
CA ALA A 245 -16.03 -6.77 -11.00
C ALA A 245 -14.87 -7.21 -11.91
N SER A 246 -14.42 -6.33 -12.81
CA SER A 246 -13.24 -6.52 -13.64
C SER A 246 -11.93 -6.59 -12.85
N PHE A 247 -11.84 -5.99 -11.67
CA PHE A 247 -10.60 -5.98 -10.88
C PHE A 247 -10.19 -7.40 -10.47
N PHE A 248 -11.15 -8.31 -10.30
CA PHE A 248 -10.96 -9.64 -9.70
C PHE A 248 -10.70 -10.79 -10.71
N VAL A 249 -10.28 -10.49 -11.94
CA VAL A 249 -10.07 -11.49 -13.02
C VAL A 249 -8.67 -12.17 -12.95
N GLY A 250 -8.00 -12.19 -11.80
CA GLY A 250 -6.58 -12.59 -11.68
C GLY A 250 -6.26 -14.10 -11.78
N ARG A 251 -6.87 -14.96 -10.98
CA ARG A 251 -6.51 -16.39 -10.87
C ARG A 251 -7.14 -17.28 -11.93
N THR A 252 -8.27 -16.85 -12.49
CA THR A 252 -8.91 -17.47 -13.67
C THR A 252 -9.42 -16.35 -14.56
N ARG A 253 -9.55 -16.58 -15.87
CA ARG A 253 -10.16 -15.62 -16.82
C ARG A 253 -11.66 -15.35 -16.56
N THR A 254 -12.17 -15.72 -15.40
CA THR A 254 -13.56 -15.51 -14.98
C THR A 254 -13.63 -14.38 -13.96
N ARG A 255 -14.72 -13.60 -13.99
CA ARG A 255 -15.03 -12.53 -13.01
C ARG A 255 -15.28 -13.06 -11.57
N LYS A 256 -15.10 -14.36 -11.34
CA LYS A 256 -15.32 -15.06 -10.07
C LYS A 256 -14.02 -15.38 -9.32
N SER A 257 -12.87 -15.06 -9.90
CA SER A 257 -11.56 -15.28 -9.27
C SER A 257 -11.35 -14.40 -8.03
N TRP A 258 -10.47 -14.82 -7.14
CA TRP A 258 -10.03 -14.09 -5.93
C TRP A 258 -8.70 -13.34 -6.12
N GLY A 259 -8.09 -13.36 -7.31
CA GLY A 259 -6.87 -12.58 -7.62
C GLY A 259 -7.20 -11.24 -8.27
N GLN A 260 -6.36 -10.23 -8.05
CA GLN A 260 -6.47 -8.95 -8.75
C GLN A 260 -5.65 -8.96 -10.03
N CYS A 261 -6.24 -8.48 -11.13
CA CYS A 261 -5.57 -8.31 -12.42
C CYS A 261 -5.55 -6.84 -12.85
N TRP A 262 -6.62 -6.11 -12.50
CA TRP A 262 -6.89 -4.73 -12.93
C TRP A 262 -7.21 -3.87 -11.72
N GLY A 263 -7.34 -2.57 -11.89
CA GLY A 263 -7.63 -1.64 -10.78
C GLY A 263 -7.73 -0.21 -11.24
N ILE A 264 -7.48 0.73 -10.35
CA ILE A 264 -7.29 2.15 -10.65
C ILE A 264 -5.81 2.52 -10.60
N ASN A 265 -5.42 3.65 -11.19
CA ASN A 265 -4.17 4.33 -10.91
C ASN A 265 -4.39 5.36 -9.78
N ALA A 266 -3.62 5.29 -8.70
CA ALA A 266 -3.77 6.12 -7.50
C ALA A 266 -2.94 7.42 -7.52
N GLY A 267 -2.28 7.71 -8.64
CA GLY A 267 -1.51 8.95 -8.81
C GLY A 267 -2.37 10.20 -8.91
N VAL A 268 -3.64 10.05 -9.31
CA VAL A 268 -4.67 11.11 -9.27
C VAL A 268 -5.99 10.48 -8.85
N MET A 269 -6.51 10.89 -7.70
CA MET A 269 -7.78 10.40 -7.15
C MET A 269 -8.64 11.56 -6.66
N LEU A 270 -9.83 11.70 -7.23
CA LEU A 270 -10.88 12.53 -6.66
C LEU A 270 -11.58 11.74 -5.56
N LEU A 271 -11.53 12.22 -4.34
CA LEU A 271 -12.12 11.59 -3.17
C LEU A 271 -13.09 12.54 -2.47
N LYS A 272 -14.04 11.94 -1.75
CA LYS A 272 -14.87 12.65 -0.78
C LYS A 272 -14.36 12.30 0.62
N PRO A 273 -13.80 13.26 1.38
CA PRO A 273 -13.41 13.01 2.75
C PRO A 273 -14.56 12.46 3.60
N CYS A 274 -14.26 11.46 4.42
CA CYS A 274 -15.24 10.71 5.20
C CYS A 274 -14.52 10.02 6.37
N GLU A 275 -14.77 10.51 7.59
CA GLU A 275 -14.16 9.96 8.82
C GLU A 275 -14.46 8.47 8.99
N ALA A 276 -15.69 8.03 8.65
CA ALA A 276 -16.05 6.63 8.74
C ALA A 276 -15.24 5.75 7.76
N ASP A 277 -14.99 6.24 6.55
CA ASP A 277 -14.15 5.53 5.59
C ASP A 277 -12.69 5.52 6.07
N LEU A 278 -12.18 6.62 6.62
CA LEU A 278 -10.85 6.67 7.23
C LEU A 278 -10.69 5.62 8.32
N GLN A 279 -11.54 5.62 9.34
CA GLN A 279 -11.48 4.67 10.46
C GLN A 279 -11.56 3.22 9.97
N GLN A 280 -12.45 2.94 9.01
CA GLN A 280 -12.56 1.61 8.42
C GLN A 280 -11.26 1.22 7.68
N THR A 281 -10.68 2.12 6.88
CA THR A 281 -9.44 1.82 6.17
C THR A 281 -8.27 1.57 7.12
N LEU A 282 -8.16 2.35 8.21
CA LEU A 282 -7.13 2.19 9.23
C LEU A 282 -7.20 0.82 9.91
N LEU A 283 -8.40 0.34 10.24
CA LEU A 283 -8.60 -1.00 10.80
C LEU A 283 -8.21 -2.10 9.82
N GLU A 284 -8.57 -1.94 8.54
CA GLU A 284 -8.29 -2.96 7.52
C GLU A 284 -6.79 -3.07 7.26
N VAL A 285 -6.06 -1.96 7.06
CA VAL A 285 -4.64 -2.00 6.66
C VAL A 285 -3.69 -2.58 7.70
N VAL A 286 -4.11 -2.65 8.97
CA VAL A 286 -3.32 -3.24 10.06
C VAL A 286 -3.71 -4.70 10.39
N ASP A 287 -4.79 -5.22 9.82
CA ASP A 287 -5.24 -6.60 10.05
C ASP A 287 -4.57 -7.57 9.06
N SER A 288 -3.60 -8.36 9.54
CA SER A 288 -2.88 -9.34 8.72
C SER A 288 -3.77 -10.44 8.14
N ASN A 289 -4.96 -10.65 8.70
CA ASN A 289 -5.91 -11.67 8.27
C ASN A 289 -7.02 -11.13 7.36
N HIS A 290 -7.00 -9.84 7.01
CA HIS A 290 -8.08 -9.25 6.24
C HIS A 290 -8.15 -9.86 4.82
N PRO A 291 -9.31 -10.40 4.39
CA PRO A 291 -9.42 -11.21 3.17
C PRO A 291 -9.23 -10.42 1.86
N SER A 292 -9.20 -9.08 1.95
CA SER A 292 -8.93 -8.20 0.80
C SER A 292 -7.44 -7.89 0.64
N HIS A 293 -6.55 -8.44 1.48
CA HIS A 293 -5.11 -8.27 1.35
C HIS A 293 -4.56 -9.20 0.27
N ILE A 294 -4.68 -8.72 -0.97
CA ILE A 294 -4.11 -9.38 -2.15
C ILE A 294 -2.84 -8.61 -2.51
N LYS A 295 -1.73 -9.34 -2.56
CA LYS A 295 -0.42 -8.88 -3.00
C LYS A 295 -0.49 -8.34 -4.43
N GLY A 296 0.03 -7.15 -4.63
CA GLY A 296 0.02 -6.45 -5.91
C GLY A 296 1.17 -5.45 -6.03
N ASN A 297 1.31 -4.88 -7.23
CA ASN A 297 2.44 -4.00 -7.57
C ASN A 297 2.25 -2.55 -7.11
N GLY A 298 1.07 -2.20 -6.57
CA GLY A 298 0.80 -0.91 -5.95
C GLY A 298 -0.08 -1.11 -4.72
N PRO A 299 0.48 -1.24 -3.50
CA PRO A 299 -0.24 -1.72 -2.32
C PRO A 299 -1.51 -0.92 -1.98
N GLU A 300 -1.41 0.40 -1.91
CA GLU A 300 -2.52 1.30 -1.60
C GLU A 300 -3.51 1.38 -2.75
N GLN A 301 -2.99 1.42 -3.98
CA GLN A 301 -3.79 1.53 -5.18
C GLN A 301 -4.65 0.29 -5.40
N ASP A 302 -4.07 -0.89 -5.21
CA ASP A 302 -4.75 -2.16 -5.32
C ASP A 302 -5.75 -2.34 -4.17
N TYR A 303 -5.40 -1.90 -2.96
CA TYR A 303 -6.32 -1.83 -1.83
C TYR A 303 -7.54 -0.94 -2.13
N LEU A 304 -7.32 0.31 -2.55
CA LEU A 304 -8.38 1.28 -2.84
C LEU A 304 -9.26 0.88 -4.03
N SER A 305 -8.68 0.23 -5.04
CA SER A 305 -9.43 -0.39 -6.15
C SER A 305 -10.51 -1.32 -5.61
N ARG A 306 -10.17 -2.16 -4.63
CA ARG A 306 -11.08 -3.13 -4.01
C ARG A 306 -12.04 -2.48 -3.01
N TYR A 307 -11.56 -1.49 -2.25
CA TYR A 307 -12.35 -0.78 -1.24
C TYR A 307 -13.63 -0.18 -1.85
N TRP A 308 -13.50 0.54 -2.97
CA TRP A 308 -14.62 1.18 -3.68
C TRP A 308 -14.93 0.53 -5.04
N ALA A 309 -14.77 -0.80 -5.16
CA ALA A 309 -14.89 -1.51 -6.43
C ALA A 309 -16.15 -1.16 -7.27
N ASN A 310 -17.28 -0.84 -6.65
CA ASN A 310 -18.54 -0.55 -7.35
C ASN A 310 -18.86 0.95 -7.50
N SER A 311 -17.96 1.84 -7.08
CA SER A 311 -18.26 3.27 -6.91
C SER A 311 -17.32 4.19 -7.69
N TRP A 312 -16.29 3.64 -8.33
CA TRP A 312 -15.30 4.43 -9.06
C TRP A 312 -15.89 5.06 -10.32
N THR A 313 -15.57 6.33 -10.54
CA THR A 313 -15.75 7.06 -11.80
C THR A 313 -14.42 7.14 -12.54
N HIS A 314 -14.42 7.01 -13.86
CA HIS A 314 -13.22 7.02 -14.69
C HIS A 314 -12.70 8.45 -14.91
N ILE A 315 -11.43 8.67 -14.55
CA ILE A 315 -10.65 9.83 -14.96
C ILE A 315 -9.87 9.47 -16.23
N GLY A 316 -9.98 10.31 -17.27
CA GLY A 316 -9.35 10.06 -18.56
C GLY A 316 -7.82 10.11 -18.47
N VAL A 317 -7.15 9.49 -19.43
CA VAL A 317 -5.67 9.41 -19.45
C VAL A 317 -5.01 10.78 -19.57
N GLU A 318 -5.69 11.77 -20.16
CA GLU A 318 -5.26 13.17 -20.23
C GLU A 318 -5.03 13.81 -18.85
N TYR A 319 -5.71 13.31 -17.81
CA TYR A 319 -5.61 13.78 -16.43
C TYR A 319 -4.66 12.93 -15.56
N ASN A 320 -4.09 11.85 -16.09
CA ASN A 320 -3.14 10.98 -15.37
C ASN A 320 -2.22 10.25 -16.37
N PHE A 321 -1.58 11.00 -17.27
CA PHE A 321 -0.82 10.41 -18.36
C PHE A 321 0.51 9.86 -17.86
N GLN A 322 0.60 8.54 -17.73
CA GLN A 322 1.83 7.87 -17.28
C GLN A 322 2.82 7.76 -18.44
N LEU A 323 3.97 8.42 -18.31
CA LEU A 323 4.90 8.61 -19.42
C LEU A 323 5.36 7.27 -20.05
N HIS A 324 5.63 6.26 -19.23
CA HIS A 324 6.05 4.93 -19.71
C HIS A 324 4.99 4.21 -20.58
N GLN A 325 3.71 4.56 -20.44
CA GLN A 325 2.63 3.91 -21.18
C GLN A 325 2.63 4.28 -22.66
N MET A 326 3.28 5.38 -23.06
CA MET A 326 3.35 5.77 -24.48
C MET A 326 3.98 4.69 -25.36
N TYR A 327 4.77 3.78 -24.80
CA TYR A 327 5.35 2.69 -25.58
C TYR A 327 4.36 1.56 -25.86
N HIS A 328 3.21 1.51 -25.17
CA HIS A 328 2.11 0.61 -25.53
C HIS A 328 1.52 0.96 -26.91
N VAL A 329 1.48 2.24 -27.29
CA VAL A 329 0.97 2.62 -28.63
C VAL A 329 1.99 2.38 -29.77
N LEU A 330 3.22 1.96 -29.44
CA LEU A 330 4.18 1.44 -30.42
C LEU A 330 3.96 -0.05 -30.73
N HIS A 331 3.14 -0.75 -29.93
CA HIS A 331 2.79 -2.14 -30.18
C HIS A 331 1.91 -2.26 -31.44
N PRO A 332 2.32 -2.99 -32.50
CA PRO A 332 1.59 -2.93 -33.77
C PRO A 332 0.16 -3.50 -33.77
N ARG A 333 -0.17 -4.38 -32.80
CA ARG A 333 -1.58 -4.80 -32.61
C ARG A 333 -2.48 -3.66 -32.14
N ASP A 334 -1.90 -2.61 -31.56
CA ASP A 334 -2.65 -1.57 -30.85
C ASP A 334 -2.72 -0.24 -31.62
N PHE A 335 -2.16 -0.18 -32.84
CA PHE A 335 -2.13 1.03 -33.68
C PHE A 335 -3.51 1.60 -34.00
N HIS A 336 -4.53 0.75 -34.03
CA HIS A 336 -5.91 1.13 -34.28
C HIS A 336 -6.82 0.80 -33.09
N ASP A 337 -6.23 0.56 -31.93
CA ASP A 337 -7.00 0.25 -30.74
C ASP A 337 -7.75 1.51 -30.27
N PRO A 338 -9.10 1.51 -30.29
CA PRO A 338 -9.87 2.67 -29.85
C PRO A 338 -9.62 3.01 -28.37
N ARG A 339 -9.16 2.06 -27.56
CA ARG A 339 -8.82 2.25 -26.14
C ARG A 339 -7.63 3.19 -25.97
N LEU A 340 -6.67 3.16 -26.91
CA LEU A 340 -5.47 4.00 -26.88
C LEU A 340 -5.60 5.26 -27.73
N ARG A 341 -6.81 5.63 -28.16
CA ARG A 341 -7.05 6.75 -29.08
C ARG A 341 -6.46 8.07 -28.59
N LEU A 342 -6.63 8.41 -27.31
CA LEU A 342 -6.07 9.64 -26.75
C LEU A 342 -4.54 9.60 -26.75
N MET A 343 -3.95 8.46 -26.37
CA MET A 343 -2.49 8.30 -26.40
C MET A 343 -1.92 8.36 -27.83
N GLN A 344 -2.65 7.84 -28.82
CA GLN A 344 -2.31 8.01 -30.24
C GLN A 344 -2.37 9.49 -30.64
N GLN A 345 -3.41 10.23 -30.23
CA GLN A 345 -3.49 11.67 -30.48
C GLN A 345 -2.35 12.45 -29.83
N PHE A 346 -1.90 12.03 -28.64
CA PHE A 346 -0.75 12.64 -27.98
C PHE A 346 0.55 12.42 -28.77
N LEU A 347 0.68 11.27 -29.46
CA LEU A 347 1.80 11.02 -30.37
C LEU A 347 1.67 11.76 -31.70
N ASP A 348 0.47 11.90 -32.24
CA ASP A 348 0.24 12.58 -33.52
C ASP A 348 0.54 14.08 -33.43
N ASP A 349 0.26 14.71 -32.27
CA ASP A 349 0.64 16.10 -31.99
C ASP A 349 1.18 16.26 -30.56
N PRO A 350 2.46 15.90 -30.31
CA PRO A 350 3.08 16.02 -28.98
C PRO A 350 3.12 17.46 -28.45
N CYS A 351 3.01 18.45 -29.34
CA CYS A 351 3.03 19.87 -29.02
C CYS A 351 1.65 20.39 -28.61
N ARG A 352 0.56 19.76 -29.04
CA ARG A 352 -0.84 20.10 -28.70
C ARG A 352 -1.60 18.88 -28.18
N SER A 353 -0.94 18.11 -27.32
CA SER A 353 -1.41 16.81 -26.86
C SER A 353 -2.76 16.84 -26.14
N GLY A 354 -3.20 17.99 -25.61
CA GLY A 354 -4.40 18.02 -24.76
C GLY A 354 -4.22 17.23 -23.46
N ILE A 355 -2.98 16.91 -23.10
CA ILE A 355 -2.64 16.38 -21.78
C ILE A 355 -2.82 17.51 -20.77
N HIS A 356 -3.41 17.22 -19.62
CA HIS A 356 -3.55 18.13 -18.48
C HIS A 356 -2.57 17.80 -17.36
N LEU A 357 -2.18 16.52 -17.22
CA LEU A 357 -1.20 16.07 -16.23
C LEU A 357 -0.29 14.97 -16.77
N VAL A 358 1.02 15.13 -16.55
CA VAL A 358 2.03 14.08 -16.77
C VAL A 358 2.37 13.43 -15.44
N HIS A 359 2.37 12.09 -15.39
CA HIS A 359 2.73 11.30 -14.23
C HIS A 359 4.03 10.53 -14.51
N TYR A 360 5.10 10.87 -13.79
CA TYR A 360 6.44 10.30 -13.91
C TYR A 360 6.58 9.02 -13.08
N SER A 361 5.71 8.03 -13.30
CA SER A 361 5.65 6.80 -12.50
C SER A 361 6.84 5.83 -12.68
N GLY A 362 7.85 6.19 -13.47
CA GLY A 362 9.10 5.44 -13.64
C GLY A 362 10.04 5.58 -12.44
N SER A 363 11.18 4.89 -12.46
CA SER A 363 12.18 4.97 -11.39
C SER A 363 12.96 6.29 -11.41
N LEU A 364 13.35 6.76 -12.61
CA LEU A 364 14.02 8.04 -12.78
C LEU A 364 12.99 9.17 -12.80
N LYS A 365 13.18 10.16 -11.93
CA LYS A 365 12.24 11.26 -11.72
C LYS A 365 12.83 12.57 -12.26
N PRO A 366 12.03 13.54 -12.74
CA PRO A 366 12.56 14.77 -13.32
C PRO A 366 13.47 15.58 -12.38
N TRP A 367 13.22 15.55 -11.06
CA TRP A 367 14.06 16.23 -10.09
C TRP A 367 15.48 15.66 -10.00
N SER A 368 15.71 14.41 -10.43
CA SER A 368 17.06 13.83 -10.53
C SER A 368 17.98 14.69 -11.41
N ARG A 369 17.43 15.40 -12.42
CA ARG A 369 18.19 16.31 -13.29
C ARG A 369 18.97 17.37 -12.52
N VAL A 370 18.44 17.81 -11.37
CA VAL A 370 18.98 18.92 -10.56
C VAL A 370 19.45 18.50 -9.17
N LEU A 371 19.07 17.30 -8.70
CA LEU A 371 19.45 16.77 -7.39
C LEU A 371 20.56 15.71 -7.46
N ASP A 372 20.53 14.82 -8.45
CA ASP A 372 21.43 13.68 -8.47
C ASP A 372 22.80 14.11 -8.98
N LYS A 373 23.86 13.63 -8.31
CA LYS A 373 25.25 13.99 -8.63
C LYS A 373 25.64 13.67 -10.08
N GLU A 374 25.03 12.63 -10.65
CA GLU A 374 25.25 12.21 -12.04
C GLU A 374 24.83 13.26 -13.06
N TYR A 375 23.72 13.98 -12.82
CA TYR A 375 23.14 14.91 -13.79
C TYR A 375 23.35 16.37 -13.41
N LYS A 376 23.44 16.70 -12.11
CA LYS A 376 23.49 18.09 -11.61
C LYS A 376 24.71 18.87 -12.10
N SER A 377 25.85 18.21 -12.33
CA SER A 377 27.12 18.86 -12.68
C SER A 377 27.17 19.42 -14.10
N ASP A 378 26.47 18.77 -15.03
CA ASP A 378 26.45 19.11 -16.46
C ASP A 378 25.12 19.81 -16.81
N THR A 379 25.14 21.14 -16.85
CA THR A 379 23.97 21.97 -17.20
C THR A 379 23.92 22.37 -18.67
N SER A 380 24.81 21.80 -19.49
CA SER A 380 24.88 22.02 -20.93
C SER A 380 23.72 21.34 -21.68
N PRO A 381 23.47 21.71 -22.95
CA PRO A 381 22.57 20.96 -23.83
C PRO A 381 22.93 19.47 -23.92
N GLU A 382 24.22 19.13 -23.93
CA GLU A 382 24.69 17.74 -23.94
C GLU A 382 24.30 16.99 -22.65
N GLY A 383 24.33 17.68 -21.50
CA GLY A 383 23.84 17.17 -20.24
C GLY A 383 22.32 16.91 -20.25
N ASP A 384 21.55 17.78 -20.91
CA ASP A 384 20.11 17.58 -21.11
C ASP A 384 19.80 16.38 -22.01
N GLU A 385 20.55 16.20 -23.11
CA GLU A 385 20.43 15.03 -23.99
C GLU A 385 20.76 13.72 -23.26
N ARG A 386 21.78 13.75 -22.39
CA ARG A 386 22.14 12.61 -21.54
C ARG A 386 21.01 12.23 -20.58
N PHE A 387 20.40 13.21 -19.91
CA PHE A 387 19.28 12.97 -19.00
C PHE A 387 18.03 12.49 -19.74
N LEU A 388 17.74 13.04 -20.92
CA LEU A 388 16.67 12.57 -21.79
C LEU A 388 16.87 11.10 -22.15
N ARG A 389 18.08 10.72 -22.59
CA ARG A 389 18.42 9.33 -22.91
C ARG A 389 18.21 8.42 -21.71
N ALA A 390 18.72 8.78 -20.53
CA ALA A 390 18.51 8.01 -19.31
C ALA A 390 17.03 7.86 -18.94
N THR A 391 16.22 8.89 -19.21
CA THR A 391 14.76 8.84 -19.00
C THR A 391 14.10 7.86 -19.97
N LEU A 392 14.43 7.91 -21.26
CA LEU A 392 13.92 6.98 -22.27
C LEU A 392 14.29 5.53 -21.94
N GLU A 393 15.55 5.30 -21.60
CA GLU A 393 16.11 4.00 -21.20
C GLU A 393 15.58 3.49 -19.85
N SER A 394 14.87 4.31 -19.07
CA SER A 394 14.17 3.83 -17.87
C SER A 394 12.88 3.05 -18.19
N PHE A 395 12.43 3.04 -19.44
CA PHE A 395 11.20 2.39 -19.88
C PHE A 395 11.47 1.08 -20.64
N ASN A 396 11.02 -0.06 -20.10
CA ASN A 396 11.14 -1.35 -20.79
C ASN A 396 10.53 -1.35 -22.19
N GLY A 397 9.41 -0.63 -22.38
CA GLY A 397 8.77 -0.49 -23.68
C GLY A 397 9.64 0.25 -24.71
N TYR A 398 10.54 1.14 -24.28
CA TYR A 398 11.49 1.80 -25.18
C TYR A 398 12.56 0.81 -25.66
N TRP A 399 13.15 0.03 -24.75
CA TRP A 399 14.10 -1.02 -25.11
C TRP A 399 13.49 -2.06 -26.06
N LEU A 400 12.24 -2.46 -25.81
CA LEU A 400 11.56 -3.47 -26.60
C LEU A 400 11.12 -2.96 -27.98
N TRP A 401 10.41 -1.84 -28.03
CA TRP A 401 9.74 -1.37 -29.25
C TRP A 401 10.54 -0.33 -30.03
N ALA A 402 11.31 0.53 -29.37
CA ALA A 402 12.12 1.55 -30.04
C ALA A 402 13.53 1.06 -30.39
N LEU A 403 14.28 0.59 -29.39
CA LEU A 403 15.66 0.14 -29.57
C LEU A 403 15.77 -1.28 -30.12
N ARG A 404 14.75 -2.12 -29.88
CA ARG A 404 14.71 -3.54 -30.26
C ARG A 404 15.90 -4.30 -29.66
N ASP A 405 16.20 -4.03 -28.39
CA ASP A 405 17.33 -4.60 -27.69
C ASP A 405 17.19 -6.12 -27.49
N ALA A 406 18.27 -6.83 -27.80
CA ALA A 406 18.26 -8.28 -27.83
C ALA A 406 18.00 -8.92 -26.47
N ARG A 407 18.59 -8.40 -25.40
CA ARG A 407 18.39 -8.93 -24.04
C ARG A 407 16.97 -8.69 -23.55
N THR A 408 16.43 -7.51 -23.81
CA THR A 408 15.05 -7.16 -23.45
C THR A 408 14.05 -8.02 -24.21
N ILE A 409 14.26 -8.25 -25.50
CA ILE A 409 13.41 -9.14 -26.32
C ILE A 409 13.52 -10.59 -25.85
N GLU A 410 14.70 -11.06 -25.45
CA GLU A 410 14.84 -12.41 -24.90
C GLU A 410 14.00 -12.60 -23.62
N TYR A 411 14.01 -11.61 -22.73
CA TYR A 411 13.30 -11.68 -21.44
C TYR A 411 11.79 -11.38 -21.55
N GLN A 412 11.39 -10.42 -22.38
CA GLN A 412 10.00 -9.94 -22.47
C GLN A 412 9.29 -10.33 -23.76
N GLY A 413 10.02 -10.59 -24.84
CA GLY A 413 9.46 -10.84 -26.16
C GLY A 413 8.49 -12.02 -26.20
N LEU A 414 8.78 -13.10 -25.46
CA LEU A 414 7.85 -14.24 -25.34
C LEU A 414 6.47 -13.85 -24.79
N LYS A 415 6.42 -12.94 -23.80
CA LYS A 415 5.17 -12.46 -23.21
C LYS A 415 4.37 -11.60 -24.19
N GLU A 416 5.08 -10.82 -25.00
CA GLU A 416 4.51 -9.93 -26.01
C GLU A 416 4.22 -10.67 -27.34
N GLY A 417 4.75 -11.89 -27.48
CA GLY A 417 4.61 -12.73 -28.67
C GLY A 417 5.53 -12.32 -29.82
N VAL A 418 6.70 -11.74 -29.53
CA VAL A 418 7.70 -11.29 -30.51
C VAL A 418 9.09 -11.85 -30.23
N ALA A 419 9.91 -12.01 -31.27
CA ALA A 419 11.28 -12.48 -31.18
C ALA A 419 12.19 -11.77 -32.20
N LEU A 420 13.50 -11.76 -31.94
CA LEU A 420 14.49 -11.25 -32.90
C LEU A 420 14.88 -12.33 -33.93
N GLY A 421 14.87 -11.94 -35.20
CA GLY A 421 15.48 -12.70 -36.29
C GLY A 421 17.01 -12.59 -36.30
N GLN A 422 17.64 -13.46 -37.08
CA GLN A 422 19.10 -13.43 -37.29
C GLN A 422 19.57 -12.16 -38.02
N ASP A 423 18.66 -11.50 -38.72
CA ASP A 423 18.85 -10.20 -39.37
C ASP A 423 18.72 -9.00 -38.41
N GLY A 424 18.50 -9.24 -37.12
CA GLY A 424 18.32 -8.20 -36.10
C GLY A 424 16.95 -7.52 -36.15
N LYS A 425 16.00 -8.03 -36.94
CA LYS A 425 14.64 -7.48 -37.01
C LYS A 425 13.69 -8.19 -36.06
N LEU A 426 12.58 -7.52 -35.73
CA LEU A 426 11.55 -8.05 -34.86
C LEU A 426 10.51 -8.84 -35.68
N TYR A 427 10.12 -10.01 -35.21
CA TYR A 427 9.14 -10.90 -35.85
C TYR A 427 8.09 -11.36 -34.84
N TRP A 428 6.86 -11.58 -35.31
CA TRP A 428 5.84 -12.27 -34.51
C TRP A 428 6.25 -13.72 -34.27
N ILE A 429 6.00 -14.22 -33.07
CA ILE A 429 6.16 -15.63 -32.77
C ILE A 429 5.00 -16.41 -33.39
N ASP A 430 5.31 -17.37 -34.25
CA ASP A 430 4.36 -18.39 -34.70
C ASP A 430 4.52 -19.65 -33.84
N TRP A 431 3.57 -19.79 -32.91
CA TRP A 431 3.46 -20.93 -31.99
C TRP A 431 2.98 -22.21 -32.66
N ASN A 432 2.49 -22.14 -33.90
CA ASN A 432 1.98 -23.29 -34.64
C ASN A 432 2.94 -23.80 -35.73
N GLY A 433 4.08 -23.14 -35.92
CA GLY A 433 5.09 -23.56 -36.88
C GLY A 433 5.86 -24.80 -36.41
N PRO A 434 6.43 -25.58 -37.33
CA PRO A 434 7.24 -26.75 -36.98
C PRO A 434 8.47 -26.32 -36.16
N PRO A 435 8.84 -27.02 -35.07
CA PRO A 435 9.98 -26.64 -34.24
C PRO A 435 11.24 -26.52 -35.09
N ALA A 436 12.04 -25.48 -34.84
CA ALA A 436 13.27 -25.23 -35.59
C ALA A 436 14.15 -26.49 -35.56
N SER A 437 14.29 -27.15 -36.71
CA SER A 437 15.10 -28.35 -36.83
C SER A 437 16.55 -28.00 -36.53
N ALA A 438 17.11 -28.61 -35.47
CA ALA A 438 18.54 -28.57 -35.22
C ALA A 438 19.28 -29.27 -36.38
N GLY A 439 19.73 -28.49 -37.37
CA GLY A 439 20.62 -29.03 -38.40
C GLY A 439 20.59 -28.30 -39.74
N ASP A 440 21.24 -27.14 -39.83
CA ASP A 440 22.11 -26.92 -41.00
C ASP A 440 23.40 -27.71 -40.76
N ARG A 441 23.34 -29.02 -41.08
CA ARG A 441 24.54 -29.79 -41.40
C ARG A 441 24.30 -30.43 -42.76
N ALA A 442 25.12 -29.99 -43.70
CA ALA A 442 25.20 -30.51 -45.05
C ALA A 442 25.35 -32.06 -45.06
N GLY A 443 24.76 -32.68 -46.08
CA GLY A 443 25.21 -33.97 -46.59
C GLY A 443 24.23 -35.14 -46.41
N ASP A 444 23.77 -35.63 -47.56
CA ASP A 444 23.48 -37.03 -47.89
C ASP A 444 22.02 -37.53 -47.95
N ASN A 445 21.65 -37.75 -49.22
CA ASN A 445 20.68 -38.69 -49.80
C ASN A 445 20.10 -39.78 -48.88
N HIS A 446 18.76 -39.89 -48.83
CA HIS A 446 18.03 -40.90 -49.62
C HIS A 446 16.50 -40.80 -49.46
N THR A 447 15.85 -40.83 -50.62
CA THR A 447 14.48 -41.21 -51.00
C THR A 447 13.62 -42.07 -50.03
N SER A 448 12.35 -41.68 -49.78
CA SER A 448 11.12 -42.29 -50.35
C SER A 448 9.86 -42.28 -49.43
N ALA A 449 8.77 -41.73 -50.00
CA ALA A 449 7.35 -42.14 -50.01
C ALA A 449 6.58 -42.59 -48.74
N GLY A 450 5.36 -42.03 -48.57
CA GLY A 450 4.25 -42.71 -47.87
C GLY A 450 3.14 -41.80 -47.34
N SER A 451 1.92 -41.95 -47.86
CA SER A 451 0.71 -41.14 -47.69
C SER A 451 -0.24 -41.54 -46.54
N HIS A 452 -1.27 -40.70 -46.32
CA HIS A 452 -2.55 -40.87 -45.59
C HIS A 452 -2.53 -40.43 -44.11
N GLY A 453 -3.50 -39.70 -43.53
CA GLY A 453 -4.81 -39.20 -43.94
C GLY A 453 -5.74 -39.11 -42.70
N GLY A 454 -6.34 -37.94 -42.43
CA GLY A 454 -7.55 -37.78 -41.58
C GLY A 454 -7.36 -37.26 -40.12
N PRO A 455 -8.17 -36.26 -39.67
CA PRO A 455 -8.19 -35.75 -38.28
C PRO A 455 -9.14 -36.60 -37.40
N PRO A 456 -9.05 -36.62 -36.04
CA PRO A 456 -9.82 -35.63 -35.24
C PRO A 456 -9.42 -35.41 -33.75
N ALA A 457 -10.15 -34.47 -33.14
CA ALA A 457 -10.70 -34.49 -31.77
C ALA A 457 -9.89 -33.90 -30.57
N THR A 458 -10.48 -32.82 -30.08
CA THR A 458 -10.57 -32.34 -28.69
C THR A 458 -10.50 -33.43 -27.61
N ALA A 459 -9.70 -33.19 -26.57
CA ALA A 459 -9.91 -33.79 -25.26
C ALA A 459 -9.39 -32.88 -24.14
N ASP A 460 -10.35 -32.28 -23.43
CA ASP A 460 -10.21 -31.86 -22.04
C ASP A 460 -9.76 -33.04 -21.17
N GLY A 461 -8.90 -32.75 -20.19
CA GLY A 461 -8.67 -33.66 -19.08
C GLY A 461 -7.29 -33.51 -18.45
N ARG A 462 -7.20 -32.69 -17.40
CA ARG A 462 -6.27 -32.92 -16.28
C ARG A 462 -6.84 -32.31 -14.99
N SER A 463 -6.95 -33.15 -13.98
CA SER A 463 -7.36 -32.83 -12.62
C SER A 463 -6.39 -31.85 -11.94
N PRO A 464 -6.87 -31.03 -10.99
CA PRO A 464 -6.03 -30.17 -10.17
C PRO A 464 -5.55 -30.98 -8.96
N ASP A 465 -4.24 -31.16 -8.81
CA ASP A 465 -3.55 -31.39 -7.52
C ASP A 465 -2.06 -31.67 -7.82
N SER A 466 -1.29 -30.60 -7.98
CA SER A 466 0.13 -30.59 -7.65
C SER A 466 0.54 -29.15 -7.40
N GLU A 467 1.07 -28.91 -6.21
CA GLU A 467 1.65 -27.65 -5.77
C GLU A 467 2.78 -27.25 -6.73
N ASP A 468 2.62 -26.13 -7.43
CA ASP A 468 3.71 -25.54 -8.22
C ASP A 468 4.71 -24.89 -7.25
N VAL A 469 5.67 -25.69 -6.81
CA VAL A 469 7.01 -25.23 -6.45
C VAL A 469 7.59 -24.57 -7.71
N ALA A 470 7.92 -23.28 -7.63
CA ALA A 470 8.64 -22.59 -8.69
C ALA A 470 9.90 -23.41 -9.04
N PRO A 471 10.13 -23.79 -10.30
CA PRO A 471 11.37 -24.48 -10.65
C PRO A 471 12.53 -23.56 -10.32
N SER A 472 13.52 -24.09 -9.60
CA SER A 472 14.81 -23.44 -9.41
C SER A 472 15.40 -23.08 -10.77
N ASP A 473 15.91 -21.85 -10.91
CA ASP A 473 16.61 -21.34 -12.09
C ASP A 473 17.73 -22.30 -12.54
N GLN A 474 17.41 -23.20 -13.47
CA GLN A 474 18.39 -23.82 -14.34
C GLN A 474 18.40 -22.99 -15.63
N GLU A 475 19.55 -22.43 -15.97
CA GLU A 475 19.78 -21.68 -17.21
C GLU A 475 19.48 -22.57 -18.43
N VAL A 476 18.26 -22.44 -18.97
CA VAL A 476 17.90 -22.97 -20.29
C VAL A 476 18.69 -22.17 -21.33
N THR A 477 19.44 -22.86 -22.18
CA THR A 477 20.31 -22.21 -23.17
C THR A 477 19.50 -21.54 -24.29
N ASP A 478 20.04 -20.48 -24.90
CA ASP A 478 19.41 -19.71 -25.99
C ASP A 478 18.93 -20.59 -27.17
N THR A 479 19.66 -21.70 -27.41
CA THR A 479 19.37 -22.69 -28.45
C THR A 479 18.12 -23.52 -28.14
N GLU A 480 17.84 -23.80 -26.86
CA GLU A 480 16.68 -24.57 -26.42
C GLU A 480 15.40 -23.71 -26.48
N ARG A 481 15.45 -22.42 -26.10
CA ARG A 481 14.28 -21.52 -26.18
C ARG A 481 13.82 -21.28 -27.61
N ARG A 482 14.76 -21.15 -28.56
CA ARG A 482 14.46 -20.98 -30.00
C ARG A 482 13.91 -22.25 -30.67
N SER A 483 13.94 -23.40 -29.99
CA SER A 483 13.32 -24.63 -30.50
C SER A 483 11.80 -24.69 -30.31
N TRP A 484 11.23 -23.80 -29.50
CA TRP A 484 9.82 -23.85 -29.08
C TRP A 484 8.85 -23.10 -30.02
N TYR A 485 9.36 -22.33 -30.98
CA TYR A 485 8.55 -21.54 -31.89
C TYR A 485 9.27 -21.22 -33.20
N THR A 486 8.53 -20.73 -34.19
CA THR A 486 9.10 -20.20 -35.45
C THR A 486 8.85 -18.70 -35.57
N LEU A 487 9.61 -18.03 -36.43
CA LEU A 487 9.41 -16.62 -36.74
C LEU A 487 8.35 -16.47 -37.84
N GLY A 488 7.29 -15.74 -37.54
CA GLY A 488 6.22 -15.39 -38.47
C GLY A 488 6.53 -14.11 -39.24
N ASN A 489 5.54 -13.23 -39.39
CA ASN A 489 5.69 -11.97 -40.13
C ASN A 489 6.57 -10.96 -39.39
N GLU A 490 7.34 -10.17 -40.14
CA GLU A 490 8.12 -9.03 -39.64
C GLU A 490 7.18 -8.02 -38.93
N VAL A 491 7.61 -7.53 -37.78
CA VAL A 491 6.93 -6.52 -36.98
C VAL A 491 7.50 -5.17 -37.37
N ASN A 492 6.73 -4.40 -38.15
CA ASN A 492 7.13 -3.06 -38.57
C ASN A 492 6.57 -2.00 -37.61
N ILE A 493 7.46 -1.29 -36.93
CA ILE A 493 7.15 -0.16 -36.05
C ILE A 493 7.61 1.10 -36.78
N PRO A 494 6.68 1.99 -37.19
CA PRO A 494 7.03 3.17 -37.96
C PRO A 494 7.97 4.11 -37.19
N GLU A 495 9.08 4.52 -37.81
CA GLU A 495 10.11 5.36 -37.15
C GLU A 495 9.55 6.71 -36.70
N GLU A 496 8.59 7.27 -37.42
CA GLU A 496 7.95 8.53 -37.05
C GLU A 496 7.20 8.44 -35.72
N ARG A 497 6.63 7.27 -35.40
CA ARG A 497 5.97 7.03 -34.11
C ARG A 497 6.97 6.92 -32.96
N VAL A 498 8.13 6.28 -33.21
CA VAL A 498 9.23 6.24 -32.25
C VAL A 498 9.72 7.65 -31.94
N ARG A 499 10.00 8.45 -32.98
CA ARG A 499 10.43 9.86 -32.83
C ARG A 499 9.38 10.71 -32.12
N ALA A 500 8.09 10.48 -32.39
CA ALA A 500 7.01 11.17 -31.69
C ALA A 500 6.97 10.84 -30.19
N ALA A 501 7.18 9.57 -29.83
CA ALA A 501 7.26 9.14 -28.43
C ALA A 501 8.47 9.78 -27.72
N GLU A 502 9.64 9.76 -28.36
CA GLU A 502 10.85 10.42 -27.85
C GLU A 502 10.64 11.93 -27.67
N LEU A 503 9.99 12.59 -28.64
CA LEU A 503 9.67 14.01 -28.57
C LEU A 503 8.70 14.32 -27.41
N LEU A 504 7.72 13.45 -27.16
CA LEU A 504 6.79 13.62 -26.04
C LEU A 504 7.50 13.51 -24.69
N VAL A 505 8.44 12.57 -24.53
CA VAL A 505 9.31 12.48 -23.34
C VAL A 505 10.16 13.74 -23.19
N ALA A 506 10.85 14.15 -24.25
CA ALA A 506 11.67 15.35 -24.26
C ALA A 506 10.86 16.60 -23.87
N ARG A 507 9.65 16.73 -24.42
CA ARG A 507 8.75 17.83 -24.12
C ARG A 507 8.30 17.81 -22.66
N SER A 508 8.01 16.63 -22.10
CA SER A 508 7.63 16.50 -20.69
C SER A 508 8.74 16.94 -19.73
N ILE A 509 10.00 16.68 -20.06
CA ILE A 509 11.17 17.12 -19.27
C ILE A 509 11.31 18.65 -19.36
N ILE A 510 11.11 19.22 -20.55
CA ILE A 510 11.13 20.68 -20.76
C ILE A 510 10.04 21.35 -19.92
N TRP A 511 8.80 20.86 -19.94
CA TRP A 511 7.71 21.41 -19.12
C TRP A 511 8.04 21.38 -17.62
N TRP A 512 8.58 20.27 -17.13
CA TRP A 512 8.97 20.16 -15.73
C TRP A 512 10.05 21.19 -15.37
N ARG A 513 11.06 21.34 -16.24
CA ARG A 513 12.14 22.31 -16.06
C ARG A 513 11.63 23.75 -16.09
N GLU A 514 10.70 24.08 -16.99
CA GLU A 514 10.07 25.40 -17.07
C GLU A 514 9.31 25.71 -15.76
N ALA A 515 8.55 24.75 -15.23
CA ALA A 515 7.87 24.89 -13.94
C ALA A 515 8.88 25.06 -12.78
N TYR A 516 9.95 24.29 -12.77
CA TYR A 516 11.05 24.42 -11.79
C TYR A 516 11.72 25.81 -11.86
N LYS A 517 12.09 26.29 -13.05
CA LYS A 517 12.70 27.62 -13.23
C LYS A 517 11.74 28.76 -12.86
N ALA A 518 10.45 28.63 -13.17
CA ALA A 518 9.44 29.59 -12.74
C ALA A 518 9.29 29.62 -11.22
N LEU A 519 9.46 28.48 -10.54
CA LEU A 519 9.47 28.40 -9.08
C LEU A 519 10.72 29.08 -8.49
N GLU A 520 11.92 28.84 -9.03
CA GLU A 520 13.16 29.52 -8.62
C GLU A 520 13.01 31.04 -8.68
N ALA A 521 12.49 31.53 -9.81
CA ALA A 521 12.23 32.96 -10.01
C ALA A 521 11.21 33.52 -9.01
N LYS A 522 10.10 32.80 -8.77
CA LYS A 522 9.06 33.21 -7.81
C LYS A 522 9.59 33.29 -6.37
N LEU A 523 10.45 32.34 -5.98
CA LEU A 523 11.02 32.28 -4.64
C LEU A 523 12.28 33.14 -4.47
N ASN A 524 12.74 33.81 -5.53
CA ASN A 524 14.03 34.50 -5.59
C ASN A 524 15.19 33.60 -5.08
N CYS A 525 15.18 32.34 -5.51
CA CYS A 525 16.10 31.30 -5.07
C CYS A 525 16.69 30.57 -6.29
N PRO A 526 17.78 31.10 -6.89
CA PRO A 526 18.35 30.57 -8.14
C PRO A 526 19.09 29.23 -8.00
N ASP A 527 19.32 28.74 -6.78
CA ASP A 527 19.85 27.41 -6.48
C ASP A 527 18.91 26.66 -5.53
N LEU A 528 17.64 26.55 -5.94
CA LEU A 528 16.59 25.95 -5.13
C LEU A 528 16.89 24.50 -4.79
N ALA A 529 17.45 23.73 -5.73
CA ALA A 529 17.82 22.33 -5.52
C ALA A 529 18.81 22.17 -4.35
N THR A 530 19.86 23.00 -4.26
CA THR A 530 20.78 22.96 -3.12
C THR A 530 20.09 23.36 -1.82
N LYS A 531 19.25 24.39 -1.84
CA LYS A 531 18.50 24.83 -0.65
C LYS A 531 17.55 23.74 -0.14
N VAL A 532 16.86 23.03 -1.04
CA VAL A 532 16.01 21.89 -0.69
C VAL A 532 16.84 20.76 -0.09
N SER A 533 17.98 20.41 -0.69
CA SER A 533 18.88 19.39 -0.14
C SER A 533 19.39 19.75 1.25
N GLN A 534 19.71 21.03 1.51
CA GLN A 534 20.11 21.52 2.82
C GLN A 534 18.95 21.49 3.83
N ALA A 535 17.74 21.89 3.41
CA ALA A 535 16.56 21.86 4.27
C ALA A 535 16.16 20.43 4.65
N CYS A 536 16.50 19.45 3.81
CA CYS A 536 16.30 18.03 4.07
C CYS A 536 17.47 17.39 4.80
N PHE A 537 18.59 18.10 4.96
CA PHE A 537 19.74 17.59 5.68
C PHE A 537 19.45 17.62 7.18
N VAL A 538 19.34 16.45 7.78
CA VAL A 538 19.40 16.29 9.24
C VAL A 538 20.87 16.05 9.56
N PRO A 539 21.60 17.03 10.12
CA PRO A 539 22.97 16.79 10.55
C PRO A 539 22.99 15.63 11.56
N PRO A 540 24.03 14.76 11.53
CA PRO A 540 24.29 13.90 12.67
C PRO A 540 24.44 14.80 13.92
N PRO A 541 24.02 14.35 15.11
CA PRO A 541 24.04 15.19 16.30
C PRO A 541 25.48 15.63 16.60
N ASP A 542 25.80 16.87 16.24
CA ASP A 542 27.04 17.55 16.59
C ASP A 542 26.90 18.13 18.00
N THR A 543 27.91 17.85 18.80
CA THR A 543 28.13 18.32 20.17
C THR A 543 28.25 19.84 20.24
N ALA A 544 27.30 20.53 20.87
CA ALA A 544 27.52 21.67 21.80
C ALA A 544 26.20 22.36 22.21
N GLU A 545 25.96 22.33 23.52
CA GLU A 545 25.36 23.33 24.42
C GLU A 545 24.41 24.42 23.86
N GLU A 546 23.15 24.44 24.33
CA GLU A 546 22.72 25.32 25.43
C GLU A 546 21.26 25.04 25.85
N GLU A 547 21.02 25.18 27.15
CA GLU A 547 19.75 24.98 27.85
C GLU A 547 18.68 26.01 27.43
N SER A 548 17.41 25.57 27.29
CA SER A 548 16.34 25.96 28.22
C SER A 548 14.92 25.73 27.68
N THR A 549 14.04 25.42 28.65
CA THR A 549 12.56 25.41 28.64
C THR A 549 11.87 24.16 28.05
N GLN A 550 11.52 23.28 28.99
CA GLN A 550 10.68 22.09 28.81
C GLN A 550 9.31 22.43 28.21
N SER A 551 8.94 21.74 27.13
CA SER A 551 7.53 21.45 26.83
C SER A 551 7.30 19.95 27.05
N PHE A 552 6.29 19.63 27.86
CA PHE A 552 5.82 18.26 28.08
C PHE A 552 4.89 17.91 26.91
N GLY A 553 5.28 16.97 26.06
CA GLY A 553 4.52 16.56 24.89
C GLY A 553 4.83 15.12 24.49
N TRP A 554 3.86 14.50 23.81
CA TRP A 554 3.88 13.10 23.36
C TRP A 554 5.14 12.78 22.56
N LYS A 555 5.84 11.69 22.91
CA LYS A 555 7.01 11.19 22.17
C LYS A 555 6.87 9.70 21.86
N CYS A 556 7.32 9.31 20.67
CA CYS A 556 7.30 7.92 20.21
C CYS A 556 8.56 7.18 20.68
N HIS A 557 8.40 6.06 21.37
CA HIS A 557 9.48 5.17 21.80
C HIS A 557 9.20 3.77 21.27
N SER A 558 10.06 3.27 20.37
CA SER A 558 9.97 1.92 19.78
C SER A 558 8.56 1.55 19.27
N GLY A 559 7.87 2.51 18.64
CA GLY A 559 6.55 2.29 18.02
C GLY A 559 5.34 2.64 18.90
N TRP A 560 5.52 3.19 20.10
CA TRP A 560 4.42 3.62 20.98
C TRP A 560 4.56 5.08 21.39
N TRP A 561 3.48 5.85 21.30
CA TRP A 561 3.43 7.25 21.71
C TRP A 561 3.01 7.37 23.18
N ALA A 562 3.76 8.14 23.97
CA ALA A 562 3.42 8.44 25.37
C ALA A 562 3.55 9.95 25.65
N GLU A 563 2.58 10.53 26.36
CA GLU A 563 2.46 11.98 26.68
C GLU A 563 3.61 12.54 27.53
N GLN A 564 4.31 11.64 28.20
CA GLN A 564 5.47 11.90 29.04
C GLN A 564 6.56 10.89 28.66
N PRO A 565 7.86 11.19 28.90
CA PRO A 565 8.93 10.27 28.53
C PRO A 565 8.60 8.85 29.00
N VAL A 566 8.76 7.87 28.11
CA VAL A 566 8.60 6.45 28.50
C VAL A 566 9.58 6.22 29.63
N GLN A 567 9.03 6.13 30.85
CA GLN A 567 9.81 5.80 32.02
C GLN A 567 10.40 4.43 31.75
N GLU A 568 11.70 4.32 31.91
CA GLU A 568 12.41 3.06 31.75
C GLU A 568 11.67 2.01 32.60
N MET A 569 11.30 0.91 31.95
CA MET A 569 10.46 -0.12 32.55
C MET A 569 11.34 -1.33 32.82
N ALA A 570 11.47 -1.66 34.10
CA ALA A 570 12.08 -2.89 34.58
C ALA A 570 10.98 -3.91 34.84
N THR A 571 11.02 -5.04 34.13
CA THR A 571 9.99 -6.08 34.18
C THR A 571 10.59 -7.43 34.57
N ALA A 572 9.96 -8.11 35.53
CA ALA A 572 10.21 -9.50 35.87
C ALA A 572 8.99 -10.35 35.56
N MET A 573 9.17 -11.41 34.77
CA MET A 573 8.13 -12.31 34.30
C MET A 573 8.56 -13.76 34.56
N ALA A 574 7.68 -14.59 35.13
CA ALA A 574 7.98 -16.00 35.36
C ALA A 574 6.73 -16.86 35.25
N GLY A 575 6.87 -18.13 34.91
CA GLY A 575 5.74 -19.05 34.79
C GLY A 575 6.14 -20.52 34.69
N CYS A 576 5.16 -21.42 34.75
CA CYS A 576 5.35 -22.88 34.69
C CYS A 576 4.86 -23.53 33.39
N ILE A 577 4.12 -22.79 32.55
CA ILE A 577 3.42 -23.31 31.35
C ILE A 577 3.82 -22.49 30.12
N PRO A 578 4.08 -23.12 28.95
CA PRO A 578 4.08 -24.57 28.69
C PRO A 578 5.28 -25.33 29.29
N GLU A 579 6.31 -24.60 29.71
CA GLU A 579 7.44 -25.08 30.49
C GLU A 579 7.86 -23.99 31.49
N PRO A 580 8.61 -24.31 32.56
CA PRO A 580 9.08 -23.30 33.50
C PRO A 580 9.95 -22.22 32.84
N PHE A 581 9.76 -20.95 33.23
CA PHE A 581 10.55 -19.85 32.71
C PHE A 581 10.71 -18.68 33.67
N VAL A 582 11.79 -17.92 33.46
CA VAL A 582 12.07 -16.63 34.11
C VAL A 582 12.65 -15.68 33.07
N THR A 583 12.09 -14.48 32.98
CA THR A 583 12.56 -13.40 32.11
C THR A 583 12.66 -12.09 32.90
N PHE A 584 13.84 -11.48 32.94
CA PHE A 584 14.06 -10.12 33.43
C PHE A 584 14.40 -9.21 32.26
N SER A 585 13.77 -8.04 32.19
CA SER A 585 14.04 -7.08 31.12
C SER A 585 14.04 -5.64 31.61
N VAL A 586 14.82 -4.79 30.94
CA VAL A 586 14.83 -3.34 31.09
C VAL A 586 14.73 -2.72 29.70
N CYS A 587 13.82 -1.77 29.50
CA CYS A 587 13.67 -1.04 28.23
C CYS A 587 13.58 -1.97 27.00
N SER A 588 12.84 -3.06 27.11
CA SER A 588 12.67 -4.11 26.07
C SER A 588 13.92 -4.93 25.75
N ARG A 589 15.00 -4.82 26.55
CA ARG A 589 16.18 -5.69 26.48
C ARG A 589 16.10 -6.77 27.57
N ALA A 590 16.16 -8.03 27.18
CA ALA A 590 16.26 -9.14 28.13
C ALA A 590 17.64 -9.14 28.81
N LEU A 591 17.64 -9.11 30.14
CA LEU A 591 18.83 -9.26 30.98
C LEU A 591 19.05 -10.70 31.42
N LEU A 592 17.95 -11.44 31.58
CA LEU A 592 17.92 -12.86 31.91
C LEU A 592 16.73 -13.47 31.18
N ASP A 593 16.94 -14.60 30.49
CA ASP A 593 15.86 -15.42 29.93
C ASP A 593 16.24 -16.89 30.09
N VAL A 594 15.55 -17.58 30.98
CA VAL A 594 15.82 -18.97 31.36
C VAL A 594 14.54 -19.78 31.17
N ARG A 595 14.67 -20.98 30.61
CA ARG A 595 13.56 -21.86 30.23
C ARG A 595 13.81 -23.29 30.69
N GLY A 596 12.76 -24.08 30.88
CA GLY A 596 12.85 -25.49 31.27
C GLY A 596 13.32 -25.69 32.71
N SER A 597 13.97 -26.81 33.00
CA SER A 597 14.37 -27.18 34.37
C SER A 597 15.33 -26.19 35.05
N THR A 598 16.05 -25.37 34.28
CA THR A 598 16.97 -24.34 34.80
C THR A 598 16.24 -23.11 35.31
N ALA A 599 14.98 -22.91 34.93
CA ALA A 599 14.15 -21.83 35.45
C ALA A 599 13.60 -22.15 36.85
N ILE A 600 13.59 -23.43 37.26
CA ILE A 600 13.16 -23.86 38.59
C ILE A 600 14.20 -23.42 39.63
N GLY A 601 13.76 -22.76 40.69
CA GLY A 601 14.60 -22.22 41.75
C GLY A 601 14.45 -20.70 41.89
N MET A 602 15.48 -20.08 42.46
CA MET A 602 15.52 -18.65 42.73
C MET A 602 16.46 -17.94 41.76
N HIS A 603 15.98 -16.83 41.20
CA HIS A 603 16.74 -15.98 40.29
C HIS A 603 16.68 -14.55 40.81
N MET A 604 17.83 -13.93 41.04
CA MET A 604 17.92 -12.53 41.48
C MET A 604 19.02 -11.79 40.75
N LEU A 605 18.72 -10.54 40.38
CA LEU A 605 19.58 -9.69 39.58
C LEU A 605 19.42 -8.24 40.02
N ALA A 606 20.53 -7.50 40.13
CA ALA A 606 20.51 -6.07 40.38
C ALA A 606 21.26 -5.30 39.29
N VAL A 607 20.71 -4.15 38.88
CA VAL A 607 21.23 -3.24 37.85
C VAL A 607 21.36 -1.85 38.43
N SER A 608 22.57 -1.28 38.37
CA SER A 608 22.82 0.10 38.78
C SER A 608 22.17 1.10 37.80
N ASP A 609 21.87 2.32 38.26
CA ASP A 609 21.21 3.37 37.47
C ASP A 609 21.96 3.76 36.17
N ASN A 610 23.24 3.40 36.00
CA ASN A 610 24.02 3.64 34.78
C ASN A 610 24.09 2.42 33.83
N GLY A 611 23.31 1.36 34.09
CA GLY A 611 23.27 0.14 33.28
C GLY A 611 24.56 -0.72 33.29
N SER A 612 25.60 -0.33 34.03
CA SER A 612 26.96 -0.83 33.81
C SER A 612 27.36 -2.06 34.63
N ARG A 613 26.54 -2.51 35.60
CA ARG A 613 26.86 -3.67 36.45
C ARG A 613 25.64 -4.53 36.77
N VAL A 614 25.76 -5.82 36.50
CA VAL A 614 24.77 -6.87 36.80
C VAL A 614 25.31 -7.73 37.94
N HIS A 615 24.65 -7.71 39.10
CA HIS A 615 24.97 -8.62 40.21
C HIS A 615 23.98 -9.78 40.24
N SER A 616 24.40 -10.98 39.81
CA SER A 616 23.61 -12.21 39.96
C SER A 616 23.87 -12.85 41.33
N LEU A 617 22.82 -13.39 41.96
CA LEU A 617 22.97 -14.12 43.21
C LEU A 617 23.66 -15.47 42.98
N ASN A 618 24.68 -15.80 43.81
CA ASN A 618 25.34 -17.10 43.87
C ASN A 618 25.19 -17.76 45.26
N GLY A 619 23.95 -17.89 45.74
CA GLY A 619 23.59 -18.62 46.97
C GLY A 619 23.56 -17.79 48.27
N ASP A 620 24.55 -16.94 48.54
CA ASP A 620 24.56 -16.09 49.75
C ASP A 620 23.77 -14.78 49.54
N VAL A 621 22.52 -14.78 49.99
CA VAL A 621 21.59 -13.64 49.86
C VAL A 621 22.08 -12.43 50.64
N ALA A 622 22.62 -12.63 51.85
CA ALA A 622 23.06 -11.54 52.72
C ALA A 622 24.33 -10.87 52.17
N GLY A 623 25.30 -11.69 51.74
CA GLY A 623 26.52 -11.21 51.09
C GLY A 623 26.23 -10.50 49.77
N TRP A 624 25.33 -11.05 48.94
CA TRP A 624 24.91 -10.40 47.70
C TRP A 624 24.19 -9.07 47.96
N ALA A 625 23.26 -9.05 48.91
CA ALA A 625 22.51 -7.84 49.27
C ALA A 625 23.44 -6.72 49.75
N ALA A 626 24.54 -7.05 50.43
CA ALA A 626 25.55 -6.07 50.85
C ALA A 626 26.31 -5.44 49.67
N LEU A 627 26.48 -6.16 48.55
CA LEU A 627 27.19 -5.69 47.36
C LEU A 627 26.33 -4.83 46.42
N VAL A 628 25.01 -4.94 46.50
CA VAL A 628 24.09 -4.14 45.68
C VAL A 628 24.15 -2.67 46.14
N PRO A 629 24.45 -1.70 45.25
CA PRO A 629 24.49 -0.29 45.62
C PRO A 629 23.08 0.27 45.89
N THR A 630 22.98 1.26 46.78
CA THR A 630 21.74 2.02 46.99
C THR A 630 21.31 2.69 45.69
N GLY A 631 20.02 2.65 45.36
CA GLY A 631 19.46 3.17 44.11
C GLY A 631 19.32 2.13 42.99
N ALA A 632 20.06 1.01 43.05
CA ALA A 632 19.99 -0.03 42.04
C ALA A 632 18.58 -0.64 41.91
N VAL A 633 18.20 -0.94 40.67
CA VAL A 633 16.99 -1.70 40.33
C VAL A 633 17.24 -3.18 40.56
N VAL A 634 16.30 -3.84 41.22
CA VAL A 634 16.44 -5.22 41.70
C VAL A 634 15.29 -6.05 41.18
N PHE A 635 15.61 -7.20 40.62
CA PHE A 635 14.70 -8.22 40.11
C PHE A 635 14.82 -9.48 40.97
N ALA A 636 13.69 -10.12 41.28
CA ALA A 636 13.68 -11.51 41.70
C ALA A 636 12.52 -12.30 41.11
N ALA A 637 12.77 -13.58 40.89
CA ALA A 637 11.77 -14.59 40.56
C ALA A 637 12.05 -15.88 41.35
N PHE A 638 10.97 -16.48 41.83
CA PHE A 638 10.95 -17.76 42.51
C PHE A 638 9.99 -18.67 41.76
N VAL A 639 10.49 -19.80 41.25
CA VAL A 639 9.70 -20.79 40.51
C VAL A 639 9.87 -22.15 41.17
N GLY A 640 8.80 -22.71 41.72
CA GLY A 640 8.82 -24.00 42.43
C GLY A 640 9.63 -24.00 43.74
N VAL A 641 9.79 -22.83 44.39
CA VAL A 641 10.49 -22.68 45.67
C VAL A 641 9.48 -22.73 46.81
N ALA A 642 9.79 -23.49 47.87
CA ALA A 642 8.89 -23.62 49.03
C ALA A 642 8.62 -22.24 49.69
N PRO A 643 7.35 -21.90 50.02
CA PRO A 643 7.00 -20.59 50.59
C PRO A 643 7.79 -20.18 51.83
N ALA A 644 8.15 -21.13 52.70
CA ALA A 644 8.97 -20.87 53.88
C ALA A 644 10.38 -20.37 53.51
N ALA A 645 11.01 -20.97 52.49
CA ALA A 645 12.34 -20.54 52.02
C ALA A 645 12.27 -19.15 51.37
N VAL A 646 11.18 -18.84 50.67
CA VAL A 646 10.94 -17.50 50.11
C VAL A 646 10.78 -16.46 51.23
N ALA A 647 10.05 -16.79 52.30
CA ALA A 647 9.85 -15.90 53.44
C ALA A 647 11.16 -15.56 54.16
N ASP A 648 12.04 -16.54 54.39
CA ASP A 648 13.36 -16.33 55.00
C ASP A 648 14.21 -15.36 54.16
N MET A 649 14.20 -15.53 52.83
CA MET A 649 14.95 -14.69 51.90
C MET A 649 14.42 -13.26 51.85
N LEU A 650 13.10 -13.08 51.84
CA LEU A 650 12.48 -11.76 51.91
C LEU A 650 12.82 -11.05 53.24
N GLY A 651 12.91 -11.79 54.35
CA GLY A 651 13.39 -11.26 55.63
C GLY A 651 14.82 -10.71 55.56
N ILE A 652 15.73 -11.43 54.90
CA ILE A 652 17.12 -10.99 54.69
C ILE A 652 17.17 -9.73 53.83
N LEU A 653 16.39 -9.67 52.75
CA LEU A 653 16.33 -8.50 51.86
C LEU A 653 15.71 -7.29 52.57
N ALA A 654 14.67 -7.48 53.39
CA ALA A 654 14.05 -6.42 54.18
C ALA A 654 15.06 -5.78 55.15
N ALA A 655 15.85 -6.62 55.83
CA ALA A 655 16.92 -6.16 56.72
C ALA A 655 18.05 -5.40 55.99
N ALA A 656 18.21 -5.62 54.68
CA ALA A 656 19.20 -4.95 53.83
C ALA A 656 18.66 -3.68 53.13
N SER A 657 17.55 -3.11 53.61
CA SER A 657 16.93 -1.88 53.11
C SER A 657 16.39 -1.99 51.68
N PHE A 658 15.94 -3.17 51.26
CA PHE A 658 15.12 -3.33 50.06
C PHE A 658 13.67 -3.05 50.51
N GLY A 659 13.10 -1.92 50.08
CA GLY A 659 11.86 -1.39 50.69
C GLY A 659 10.63 -2.26 50.51
N ASP A 660 9.62 -1.95 51.33
CA ASP A 660 8.25 -2.51 51.43
C ASP A 660 8.08 -3.86 50.71
N LEU A 661 8.82 -4.88 51.16
CA LEU A 661 8.74 -6.25 50.63
C LEU A 661 7.43 -6.92 51.07
N PRO A 662 6.96 -7.96 50.38
CA PRO A 662 5.71 -8.63 50.71
C PRO A 662 5.76 -9.13 52.16
N SER A 663 4.87 -8.62 53.02
CA SER A 663 4.83 -8.95 54.45
C SER A 663 3.98 -10.19 54.75
N ALA A 664 3.22 -10.69 53.78
CA ALA A 664 2.41 -11.89 53.88
C ALA A 664 3.13 -13.09 53.26
N SER A 665 3.18 -14.21 53.98
CA SER A 665 3.66 -15.49 53.44
C SER A 665 2.89 -15.85 52.17
N ALA A 666 3.59 -16.23 51.10
CA ALA A 666 2.95 -16.71 49.88
C ALA A 666 2.01 -17.89 50.20
N PRO A 667 0.84 -18.01 49.53
CA PRO A 667 -0.04 -19.17 49.66
C PRO A 667 0.70 -20.50 49.44
N GLU A 668 0.29 -21.58 50.13
CA GLU A 668 0.94 -22.91 50.04
C GLU A 668 0.94 -23.49 48.61
N ASP A 669 -0.02 -23.07 47.78
CA ASP A 669 -0.22 -23.47 46.38
C ASP A 669 0.45 -22.53 45.36
N CYS A 670 1.16 -21.49 45.82
CA CYS A 670 1.90 -20.60 44.96
C CYS A 670 3.14 -21.30 44.39
N SER A 671 3.17 -21.45 43.06
CA SER A 671 4.34 -22.00 42.37
C SER A 671 5.27 -20.93 41.80
N VAL A 672 4.79 -19.69 41.64
CA VAL A 672 5.57 -18.60 41.04
C VAL A 672 5.38 -17.28 41.78
N MET A 673 6.49 -16.59 42.07
CA MET A 673 6.50 -15.26 42.68
C MET A 673 7.58 -14.38 42.03
N VAL A 674 7.27 -13.11 41.77
CA VAL A 674 8.21 -12.14 41.20
C VAL A 674 8.14 -10.79 41.92
N PHE A 675 9.26 -10.07 42.00
CA PHE A 675 9.28 -8.68 42.46
C PHE A 675 10.25 -7.82 41.64
N VAL A 676 9.92 -6.53 41.51
CA VAL A 676 10.83 -5.50 41.01
C VAL A 676 10.82 -4.30 41.96
N GLY A 677 11.99 -3.81 42.35
CA GLY A 677 12.11 -2.70 43.30
C GLY A 677 13.45 -1.98 43.22
N ARG A 678 13.67 -1.02 44.13
CA ARG A 678 14.93 -0.28 44.27
C ARG A 678 15.49 -0.42 45.67
N LYS A 679 16.80 -0.64 45.80
CA LYS A 679 17.45 -0.69 47.11
C LYS A 679 17.50 0.72 47.73
N GLY A 680 17.00 0.86 48.95
CA GLY A 680 16.95 2.12 49.70
C GLY A 680 15.74 3.00 49.39
N ASP A 681 14.85 2.60 48.48
CA ASP A 681 13.54 3.24 48.28
C ASP A 681 12.47 2.42 49.00
N ALA A 682 11.54 3.11 49.68
CA ALA A 682 10.43 2.47 50.39
C ALA A 682 9.32 1.99 49.44
N ARG A 683 9.34 2.35 48.16
CA ARG A 683 8.34 1.89 47.17
C ARG A 683 8.84 0.65 46.42
N SER A 684 8.13 -0.46 46.57
CA SER A 684 8.30 -1.66 45.75
C SER A 684 7.06 -1.91 44.88
N PHE A 685 7.25 -2.55 43.72
CA PHE A 685 6.14 -2.92 42.83
C PHE A 685 6.09 -4.44 42.75
N GLN A 686 5.11 -4.99 43.45
CA GLN A 686 4.92 -6.43 43.59
C GLN A 686 3.73 -6.87 42.74
N THR A 687 3.79 -8.10 42.24
CA THR A 687 2.60 -8.75 41.71
C THR A 687 2.56 -10.18 42.19
N MET A 688 1.32 -10.61 42.43
CA MET A 688 0.90 -11.67 43.32
C MET A 688 1.52 -13.03 42.98
N ALA A 689 1.87 -13.76 44.04
CA ALA A 689 1.97 -15.22 44.07
C ALA A 689 0.87 -15.87 43.22
N ALA A 690 1.23 -16.68 42.22
CA ALA A 690 0.29 -17.31 41.30
C ALA A 690 0.60 -18.79 41.08
N ALA A 691 -0.43 -19.55 40.67
CA ALA A 691 -0.31 -20.99 40.38
C ALA A 691 0.55 -21.26 39.14
N ASP A 692 0.42 -20.43 38.09
CA ASP A 692 1.03 -20.73 36.79
C ASP A 692 1.93 -19.61 36.23
N PHE A 693 1.70 -18.34 36.60
CA PHE A 693 2.36 -17.19 35.98
C PHE A 693 2.30 -15.91 36.83
N ALA A 694 3.41 -15.15 36.91
CA ALA A 694 3.47 -13.85 37.59
C ALA A 694 4.32 -12.80 36.82
N LEU A 695 3.95 -11.51 36.95
CA LEU A 695 4.59 -10.38 36.26
C LEU A 695 4.66 -9.14 37.18
N ALA A 696 5.86 -8.62 37.46
CA ALA A 696 6.05 -7.36 38.20
C ALA A 696 6.78 -6.32 37.33
N SER A 697 6.38 -5.04 37.41
CA SER A 697 6.95 -3.96 36.61
C SER A 697 7.20 -2.70 37.45
N LEU A 698 8.39 -2.10 37.31
CA LEU A 698 8.79 -0.83 37.94
C LEU A 698 9.08 0.21 36.86
N HIS A 699 8.50 1.40 37.01
CA HIS A 699 8.82 2.55 36.19
C HIS A 699 9.77 3.50 36.91
N PHE A 700 10.79 4.01 36.22
CA PHE A 700 11.75 4.95 36.80
C PHE A 700 12.29 5.96 35.79
N LYS A 701 12.88 7.06 36.29
CA LYS A 701 13.55 8.09 35.50
C LYS A 701 15.06 7.96 35.70
N VAL A 702 15.81 7.71 34.63
CA VAL A 702 17.29 7.81 34.62
C VAL A 702 17.71 8.92 33.69
N HIS A 703 18.70 9.72 34.11
CA HIS A 703 19.48 10.53 33.19
C HIS A 703 20.56 9.61 32.62
N LEU A 704 20.40 9.17 31.37
CA LEU A 704 21.42 8.36 30.71
C LEU A 704 22.71 9.19 30.64
N PRO A 705 23.85 8.66 31.11
CA PRO A 705 25.14 9.27 30.81
C PRO A 705 25.40 9.11 29.31
N ASP A 706 25.85 10.18 28.66
CA ASP A 706 26.30 10.14 27.27
C ASP A 706 27.37 9.05 27.07
N GLY A 707 27.09 8.11 26.16
CA GLY A 707 28.07 7.20 25.57
C GLY A 707 28.11 5.77 26.14
N GLU A 708 27.76 4.77 25.33
CA GLU A 708 28.73 3.87 24.67
C GLU A 708 28.01 2.88 23.71
N SER A 709 28.56 2.83 22.49
CA SER A 709 28.33 2.01 21.27
C SER A 709 27.07 1.17 21.08
#